data_AF-A0A4Y8L3Q5-F1
#
_entry.id   AF-A0A4Y8L3Q5-F1
#
_cell.length_a   1.000
_cell.length_b   1.000
_cell.length_c   1.000
_cell.angle_alpha   90.00
_cell.angle_beta   90.00
_cell.angle_gamma   90.00
#
_symmetry.space_group_name_H-M   'P 1'
#
loop_
_entity.id
_entity.type
_entity.pdbx_description
1 polymer ?
#
loop_
_entity_poly.entity_id
_entity_poly.type
_entity_poly.pdbx_seq_one_letter_code
_entity_poly.pdbx_strand_id
1 'polypeptide(L)'
;MSIEVNDIFKLASDIVCHTSQSIYLTGKAGTGKTTFLHHIRATCHKNIIVAAPTGVAAINAGGVTLHSLLQLPFEPFTPDFEGKKKLDYHFKLRRSKIEMLRELELLIIDEVSMLRADMLDAIDYMLRRYRNNVAPFGGVQLLLIGDMFQLPPVVQNSEWETLRSFYQSPFFFHAQVLANYPLLYLELKTVYRQNDPLFVEILNRIRNNRTTSEDLKLLNSHYNPQFTPSTENSYITLCTHNYKAEQINRAELGRLGGKEYSFRGQIRGDFSENALPTENELSLKAGAQIMFIKNDSGESRRYYNGKIGIIDNLKEESITVRFENGELLEVEKESWKNVRYKLNEDSGEIEEEELGSFTQYPIRLAWAITIHKSQGLTFDRVVIDAGQAFAAGQVYVALSRCTTLDGIILYSQLTSQSISTDPYAIEFSKREQPISTLHNILEEEKPRFCAEQLLRNFEWSPYIRCIQTFREIASDKKIPEKEEILTLISSIYEEVSNQSKIAANFRKELQQILSVQSPDINRLEERVQKAILYFHRDLQIKVILPIEEHLRAYQKKSKVKAYVKKVSEIHSTLIKLLEKLEHIGYGDINLTNDLILKRLSPTPVSAEKEETKSKPKKGDSQRITLSLFKEGKSIKEIASERSLSTTTIENHLAEFILTKDISVDLLVPQAKLGYMISILEKHPEQNSLSFFKELLPKECTYMEIKAVLNHIKLQNN
;
A
#
# COMPACT_ATOMS: atom_id res chain seq x y z
N MET A 1 43.70 -4.03 -4.07
CA MET A 1 43.92 -3.87 -2.61
C MET A 1 43.13 -2.64 -2.18
N SER A 2 42.38 -2.73 -1.07
CA SER A 2 41.30 -1.85 -0.55
C SER A 2 39.92 -1.95 -1.24
N ILE A 3 39.18 -3.02 -0.93
CA ILE A 3 37.73 -3.14 -1.10
C ILE A 3 37.10 -2.43 0.11
N GLU A 4 36.62 -1.21 -0.05
CA GLU A 4 36.04 -0.40 1.02
C GLU A 4 34.57 -0.79 1.22
N VAL A 5 34.29 -1.56 2.27
CA VAL A 5 33.19 -1.49 3.27
C VAL A 5 31.78 -0.97 2.85
N ASN A 6 31.64 -0.01 1.94
CA ASN A 6 30.40 0.40 1.25
C ASN A 6 30.05 -0.52 0.05
N ASP A 7 31.01 -1.32 -0.44
CA ASP A 7 30.80 -2.21 -1.59
C ASP A 7 29.73 -3.28 -1.34
N ILE A 8 29.59 -3.83 -0.13
CA ILE A 8 28.54 -4.82 0.17
C ILE A 8 27.14 -4.19 0.07
N PHE A 9 27.00 -2.95 0.55
CA PHE A 9 25.73 -2.22 0.45
C PHE A 9 25.36 -2.00 -1.01
N LYS A 10 26.32 -1.53 -1.82
CA LYS A 10 26.11 -1.33 -3.25
C LYS A 10 25.82 -2.64 -3.98
N LEU A 11 26.61 -3.70 -3.73
CA LEU A 11 26.42 -5.02 -4.33
C LEU A 11 25.05 -5.61 -4.00
N ALA A 12 24.63 -5.53 -2.73
CA ALA A 12 23.31 -5.97 -2.33
C ALA A 12 22.22 -5.16 -3.05
N SER A 13 22.39 -3.85 -3.18
CA SER A 13 21.48 -2.99 -3.94
C SER A 13 21.42 -3.40 -5.41
N ASP A 14 22.56 -3.64 -6.06
CA ASP A 14 22.64 -4.02 -7.46
C ASP A 14 21.97 -5.40 -7.70
N ILE A 15 22.16 -6.37 -6.81
CA ILE A 15 21.47 -7.66 -6.90
C ILE A 15 19.95 -7.48 -6.73
N VAL A 16 19.51 -6.70 -5.75
CA VAL A 16 18.07 -6.43 -5.55
C VAL A 16 17.47 -5.75 -6.78
N CYS A 17 18.11 -4.72 -7.33
CA CYS A 17 17.57 -3.91 -8.42
C CYS A 17 17.66 -4.61 -9.78
N HIS A 18 18.72 -5.38 -10.02
CA HIS A 18 19.07 -5.87 -11.37
C HIS A 18 19.05 -7.39 -11.53
N THR A 19 18.52 -8.14 -10.56
CA THR A 19 18.33 -9.60 -10.69
C THR A 19 16.95 -10.05 -10.18
N SER A 20 16.58 -11.31 -10.42
CA SER A 20 15.41 -11.96 -9.81
C SER A 20 15.74 -12.73 -8.52
N GLN A 21 16.97 -12.59 -7.99
CA GLN A 21 17.44 -13.39 -6.87
C GLN A 21 16.86 -12.89 -5.54
N SER A 22 16.25 -13.80 -4.78
CA SER A 22 15.70 -13.46 -3.47
C SER A 22 16.79 -13.42 -2.41
N ILE A 23 16.77 -12.38 -1.57
CA ILE A 23 17.83 -12.06 -0.63
C ILE A 23 17.31 -12.13 0.80
N TYR A 24 18.11 -12.72 1.68
CA TYR A 24 18.08 -12.46 3.11
C TYR A 24 19.21 -11.50 3.47
N LEU A 25 18.84 -10.24 3.76
CA LEU A 25 19.74 -9.20 4.18
C LEU A 25 19.74 -9.09 5.70
N THR A 26 20.89 -9.36 6.30
CA THR A 26 21.11 -9.25 7.72
C THR A 26 22.23 -8.30 8.07
N GLY A 27 22.46 -8.13 9.36
CA GLY A 27 23.50 -7.29 9.89
C GLY A 27 23.23 -7.06 11.36
N LYS A 28 24.30 -6.78 12.09
CA LYS A 28 24.26 -6.46 13.52
C LYS A 28 23.36 -5.24 13.78
N ALA A 29 23.08 -5.00 15.06
CA ALA A 29 22.47 -3.75 15.48
C ALA A 29 23.28 -2.55 14.94
N GLY A 30 22.60 -1.56 14.34
CA GLY A 30 23.27 -0.34 13.87
C GLY A 30 24.03 -0.43 12.54
N THR A 31 23.78 -1.46 11.71
CA THR A 31 24.47 -1.62 10.41
C THR A 31 23.77 -0.95 9.21
N GLY A 32 22.70 -0.20 9.43
CA GLY A 32 22.00 0.55 8.37
C GLY A 32 20.94 -0.24 7.58
N LYS A 33 20.38 -1.34 8.12
CA LYS A 33 19.33 -2.13 7.47
C LYS A 33 18.11 -1.30 7.02
N THR A 34 17.56 -0.47 7.90
CA THR A 34 16.42 0.41 7.56
C THR A 34 16.80 1.46 6.52
N THR A 35 18.04 1.97 6.57
CA THR A 35 18.58 2.86 5.55
C THR A 35 18.67 2.17 4.18
N PHE A 36 19.08 0.90 4.14
CA PHE A 36 19.07 0.09 2.93
C PHE A 36 17.67 -0.07 2.34
N LEU A 37 16.66 -0.38 3.18
CA LEU A 37 15.26 -0.46 2.75
C LEU A 37 14.81 0.83 2.07
N HIS A 38 15.04 1.98 2.71
CA HIS A 38 14.65 3.28 2.13
C HIS A 38 15.43 3.61 0.85
N HIS A 39 16.70 3.20 0.75
CA HIS A 39 17.48 3.35 -0.47
C HIS A 39 16.86 2.56 -1.62
N ILE A 40 16.59 1.26 -1.44
CA ILE A 40 15.96 0.42 -2.47
C ILE A 40 14.62 0.98 -2.91
N ARG A 41 13.79 1.42 -1.95
CA ARG A 41 12.49 2.02 -2.26
C ARG A 41 12.61 3.29 -3.12
N ALA A 42 13.70 4.05 -2.97
CA ALA A 42 13.92 5.29 -3.71
C ALA A 42 14.63 5.09 -5.07
N THR A 43 15.47 4.08 -5.21
CA THR A 43 16.34 3.91 -6.39
C THR A 43 15.96 2.74 -7.30
N CYS A 44 15.19 1.76 -6.80
CA CYS A 44 14.79 0.60 -7.59
C CYS A 44 13.52 0.89 -8.38
N HIS A 45 13.53 0.60 -9.68
CA HIS A 45 12.40 0.81 -10.60
C HIS A 45 11.37 -0.33 -10.61
N LYS A 46 11.55 -1.34 -9.76
CA LYS A 46 10.59 -2.45 -9.65
C LYS A 46 9.30 -1.99 -9.02
N ASN A 47 8.21 -2.67 -9.36
CA ASN A 47 6.96 -2.57 -8.60
C ASN A 47 7.15 -3.18 -7.20
N ILE A 48 7.33 -2.33 -6.19
CA ILE A 48 7.72 -2.70 -4.82
C ILE A 48 6.52 -2.62 -3.88
N ILE A 49 6.43 -3.60 -2.98
CA ILE A 49 5.61 -3.51 -1.77
C ILE A 49 6.49 -3.75 -0.56
N VAL A 50 6.37 -2.86 0.44
CA VAL A 50 7.01 -3.04 1.74
C VAL A 50 5.98 -3.60 2.72
N ALA A 51 6.35 -4.68 3.40
CA ALA A 51 5.54 -5.29 4.43
C ALA A 51 6.35 -5.62 5.69
N ALA A 52 5.65 -5.82 6.80
CA ALA A 52 6.25 -6.32 8.03
C ALA A 52 5.28 -7.26 8.79
N PRO A 53 5.78 -8.11 9.72
CA PRO A 53 4.94 -8.99 10.52
C PRO A 53 4.00 -8.25 11.50
N THR A 54 4.43 -7.09 12.04
CA THR A 54 3.69 -6.34 13.07
C THR A 54 3.28 -4.93 12.59
N GLY A 55 2.24 -4.36 13.19
CA GLY A 55 1.71 -3.03 12.82
C GLY A 55 2.71 -1.89 13.02
N VAL A 56 3.41 -1.88 14.16
CA VAL A 56 4.43 -0.85 14.45
C VAL A 56 5.62 -0.96 13.48
N ALA A 57 6.08 -2.18 13.18
CA ALA A 57 7.14 -2.39 12.20
C ALA A 57 6.71 -1.93 10.79
N ALA A 58 5.46 -2.22 10.40
CA ALA A 58 4.92 -1.78 9.11
C ALA A 58 4.88 -0.26 9.00
N ILE A 59 4.40 0.45 10.02
CA ILE A 59 4.38 1.91 10.05
C ILE A 59 5.80 2.49 9.98
N ASN A 60 6.74 1.93 10.75
CA ASN A 60 8.13 2.39 10.78
C ASN A 60 8.86 2.16 9.45
N ALA A 61 8.60 1.03 8.77
CA ALA A 61 9.13 0.74 7.45
C ALA A 61 8.42 1.55 6.33
N GLY A 62 7.32 2.24 6.65
CA GLY A 62 6.49 2.96 5.69
C GLY A 62 5.73 2.02 4.75
N GLY A 63 5.28 0.87 5.25
CA GLY A 63 4.57 -0.17 4.50
C GLY A 63 3.32 -0.68 5.21
N VAL A 64 2.93 -1.90 4.90
CA VAL A 64 1.71 -2.54 5.46
C VAL A 64 2.02 -3.82 6.23
N THR A 65 1.08 -4.34 7.01
CA THR A 65 1.28 -5.66 7.62
C THR A 65 1.10 -6.78 6.58
N LEU A 66 1.82 -7.90 6.74
CA LEU A 66 1.61 -9.08 5.88
C LEU A 66 0.16 -9.60 5.92
N HIS A 67 -0.46 -9.54 7.10
CA HIS A 67 -1.87 -9.89 7.30
C HIS A 67 -2.80 -8.99 6.47
N SER A 68 -2.61 -7.68 6.48
CA SER A 68 -3.45 -6.76 5.66
C SER A 68 -3.14 -6.86 4.17
N LEU A 69 -1.87 -7.06 3.80
CA LEU A 69 -1.44 -7.20 2.40
C LEU A 69 -2.07 -8.40 1.72
N LEU A 70 -2.04 -9.58 2.35
CA LEU A 70 -2.52 -10.81 1.72
C LEU A 70 -3.85 -11.31 2.28
N GLN A 71 -4.43 -10.59 3.25
CA GLN A 71 -5.62 -11.03 4.01
C GLN A 71 -5.40 -12.40 4.68
N LEU A 72 -4.24 -12.56 5.31
CA LEU A 72 -3.91 -13.79 6.03
C LEU A 72 -4.65 -13.83 7.37
N PRO A 73 -5.13 -15.02 7.80
CA PRO A 73 -5.66 -15.20 9.15
C PRO A 73 -4.53 -15.08 10.18
N PHE A 74 -4.90 -14.77 11.43
CA PHE A 74 -3.96 -14.81 12.56
C PHE A 74 -3.71 -16.24 13.07
N GLU A 75 -4.57 -17.18 12.71
CA GLU A 75 -4.42 -18.61 13.02
C GLU A 75 -3.21 -19.22 12.30
N PRO A 76 -2.56 -20.24 12.89
CA PRO A 76 -1.47 -20.96 12.25
C PRO A 76 -1.87 -21.55 10.89
N PHE A 77 -0.99 -21.42 9.89
CA PHE A 77 -1.19 -22.06 8.59
C PHE A 77 -0.59 -23.46 8.58
N THR A 78 -1.37 -24.45 8.14
CA THR A 78 -0.87 -25.80 7.88
C THR A 78 -0.72 -26.00 6.35
N PRO A 79 0.43 -26.49 5.86
CA PRO A 79 0.68 -26.64 4.42
C PRO A 79 -0.07 -27.82 3.76
N ASP A 80 -0.94 -28.48 4.50
CA ASP A 80 -1.77 -29.60 4.09
C ASP A 80 -3.04 -29.15 3.35
N PHE A 81 -3.88 -30.12 2.98
CA PHE A 81 -5.12 -29.83 2.24
C PHE A 81 -6.09 -28.96 3.05
N GLU A 82 -6.19 -29.19 4.37
CA GLU A 82 -7.11 -28.44 5.22
C GLU A 82 -6.68 -26.98 5.38
N GLY A 83 -5.40 -26.71 5.65
CA GLY A 83 -4.91 -25.34 5.77
C GLY A 83 -5.04 -24.54 4.47
N LYS A 84 -4.74 -25.17 3.32
CA LYS A 84 -4.96 -24.56 2.00
C LYS A 84 -6.44 -24.27 1.74
N LYS A 85 -7.32 -25.20 2.09
CA LYS A 85 -8.78 -25.03 1.93
C LYS A 85 -9.31 -23.90 2.82
N LYS A 86 -8.78 -23.71 4.03
CA LYS A 86 -9.14 -22.58 4.91
C LYS A 86 -8.81 -21.24 4.27
N LEU A 87 -7.59 -21.08 3.72
CA LEU A 87 -7.22 -19.87 2.98
C LEU A 87 -8.12 -19.63 1.76
N ASP A 88 -8.44 -20.69 1.02
CA ASP A 88 -9.29 -20.61 -0.18
C ASP A 88 -10.74 -20.21 0.11
N TYR A 89 -11.32 -20.74 1.20
CA TYR A 89 -12.73 -20.53 1.54
C TYR A 89 -12.98 -19.16 2.16
N HIS A 90 -12.09 -18.71 3.06
CA HIS A 90 -12.30 -17.49 3.82
C HIS A 90 -11.83 -16.22 3.09
N PHE A 91 -10.94 -16.32 2.09
CA PHE A 91 -10.26 -15.13 1.55
C PHE A 91 -10.23 -15.10 0.03
N LYS A 92 -11.33 -14.64 -0.59
CA LYS A 92 -11.33 -14.24 -2.00
C LYS A 92 -10.90 -12.78 -2.13
N LEU A 93 -9.68 -12.58 -2.63
CA LEU A 93 -9.18 -11.24 -2.93
C LEU A 93 -10.03 -10.57 -4.03
N ARG A 94 -10.21 -9.25 -3.93
CA ARG A 94 -10.87 -8.44 -4.97
C ARG A 94 -10.01 -8.40 -6.24
N ARG A 95 -10.64 -8.25 -7.41
CA ARG A 95 -9.95 -8.21 -8.72
C ARG A 95 -8.81 -7.19 -8.77
N SER A 96 -9.04 -5.96 -8.32
CA SER A 96 -8.00 -4.91 -8.29
C SER A 96 -6.77 -5.30 -7.46
N LYS A 97 -6.98 -6.02 -6.36
CA LYS A 97 -5.90 -6.52 -5.51
C LYS A 97 -5.14 -7.67 -6.17
N ILE A 98 -5.84 -8.53 -6.90
CA ILE A 98 -5.22 -9.60 -7.69
C ILE A 98 -4.36 -9.02 -8.81
N GLU A 99 -4.84 -7.98 -9.50
CA GLU A 99 -4.10 -7.27 -10.54
C GLU A 99 -2.85 -6.59 -9.97
N MET A 100 -2.97 -5.88 -8.84
CA MET A 100 -1.82 -5.34 -8.12
C MET A 100 -0.80 -6.44 -7.76
N LEU A 101 -1.26 -7.58 -7.22
CA LEU A 101 -0.38 -8.70 -6.89
C LEU A 101 0.25 -9.36 -8.12
N ARG A 102 -0.30 -9.20 -9.32
CA ARG A 102 0.30 -9.69 -10.58
C ARG A 102 1.39 -8.76 -11.10
N GLU A 103 1.25 -7.46 -10.86
CA GLU A 103 2.26 -6.47 -11.23
C GLU A 103 3.39 -6.34 -10.22
N LEU A 104 3.22 -6.85 -9.00
CA LEU A 104 4.27 -6.91 -7.97
C LEU A 104 5.53 -7.61 -8.49
N GLU A 105 6.70 -7.00 -8.30
CA GLU A 105 7.99 -7.59 -8.70
C GLU A 105 8.88 -7.89 -7.51
N LEU A 106 8.86 -7.01 -6.50
CA LEU A 106 9.68 -7.13 -5.30
C LEU A 106 8.81 -6.95 -4.04
N LEU A 107 8.78 -7.99 -3.20
CA LEU A 107 8.20 -7.92 -1.87
C LEU A 107 9.32 -7.79 -0.83
N ILE A 108 9.38 -6.63 -0.17
CA ILE A 108 10.31 -6.37 0.93
C ILE A 108 9.59 -6.73 2.23
N ILE A 109 10.20 -7.58 3.06
CA ILE A 109 9.70 -7.93 4.39
C ILE A 109 10.71 -7.47 5.43
N ASP A 110 10.39 -6.40 6.16
CA ASP A 110 11.21 -5.92 7.27
C ASP A 110 10.91 -6.69 8.57
N GLU A 111 11.87 -6.73 9.49
CA GLU A 111 11.84 -7.49 10.74
C GLU A 111 11.49 -8.98 10.56
N VAL A 112 12.09 -9.62 9.54
CA VAL A 112 11.84 -11.03 9.18
C VAL A 112 12.21 -12.03 10.28
N SER A 113 13.01 -11.63 11.29
CA SER A 113 13.29 -12.47 12.47
C SER A 113 12.04 -12.83 13.25
N MET A 114 10.99 -12.01 13.19
CA MET A 114 9.70 -12.27 13.82
C MET A 114 8.73 -13.03 12.89
N LEU A 115 9.12 -13.32 11.65
CA LEU A 115 8.28 -14.03 10.70
C LEU A 115 8.32 -15.54 10.97
N ARG A 116 7.15 -16.14 11.12
CA ARG A 116 7.02 -17.59 11.29
C ARG A 116 7.18 -18.36 9.96
N ALA A 117 7.65 -19.60 10.03
CA ALA A 117 7.77 -20.51 8.88
C ALA A 117 6.45 -20.70 8.12
N ASP A 118 5.36 -20.96 8.85
CA ASP A 118 4.02 -21.16 8.29
C ASP A 118 3.53 -19.93 7.53
N MET A 119 3.81 -18.74 8.05
CA MET A 119 3.44 -17.48 7.40
C MET A 119 4.15 -17.30 6.05
N LEU A 120 5.41 -17.71 5.94
CA LEU A 120 6.13 -17.63 4.67
C LEU A 120 5.59 -18.62 3.62
N ASP A 121 5.22 -19.83 4.03
CA ASP A 121 4.55 -20.78 3.13
C ASP A 121 3.12 -20.32 2.75
N ALA A 122 2.41 -19.64 3.66
CA ALA A 122 1.12 -19.04 3.34
C ALA A 122 1.26 -17.91 2.30
N ILE A 123 2.32 -17.09 2.41
CA ILE A 123 2.67 -16.07 1.41
C ILE A 123 2.95 -16.72 0.06
N ASP A 124 3.80 -17.76 0.02
CA ASP A 124 4.08 -18.53 -1.20
C ASP A 124 2.80 -19.06 -1.86
N TYR A 125 1.97 -19.75 -1.09
CA TYR A 125 0.70 -20.31 -1.57
C TYR A 125 -0.21 -19.25 -2.19
N MET A 126 -0.40 -18.13 -1.48
CA MET A 126 -1.27 -17.04 -1.93
C MET A 126 -0.75 -16.38 -3.21
N LEU A 127 0.56 -16.11 -3.28
CA LEU A 127 1.16 -15.50 -4.46
C LEU A 127 1.09 -16.43 -5.67
N ARG A 128 1.38 -17.73 -5.52
CA ARG A 128 1.25 -18.70 -6.62
C ARG A 128 -0.16 -18.76 -7.17
N ARG A 129 -1.15 -18.82 -6.27
CA ARG A 129 -2.57 -18.87 -6.61
C ARG A 129 -3.02 -17.63 -7.38
N TYR A 130 -2.79 -16.44 -6.84
CA TYR A 130 -3.36 -15.21 -7.39
C TYR A 130 -2.59 -14.66 -8.59
N ARG A 131 -1.28 -14.92 -8.66
CA ARG A 131 -0.48 -14.63 -9.85
C ARG A 131 -0.63 -15.66 -10.95
N ASN A 132 -1.20 -16.83 -10.64
CA ASN A 132 -1.29 -17.98 -11.56
C ASN A 132 0.10 -18.37 -12.10
N ASN A 133 1.08 -18.45 -11.20
CA ASN A 133 2.46 -18.84 -11.49
C ASN A 133 2.88 -19.88 -10.45
N VAL A 134 3.35 -21.04 -10.90
CA VAL A 134 3.74 -22.16 -10.03
C VAL A 134 5.13 -22.00 -9.41
N ALA A 135 5.93 -21.07 -9.91
CA ALA A 135 7.23 -20.73 -9.35
C ALA A 135 7.10 -20.28 -7.89
N PRO A 136 8.13 -20.46 -7.05
CA PRO A 136 8.16 -19.93 -5.69
C PRO A 136 7.70 -18.47 -5.63
N PHE A 137 6.84 -18.16 -4.67
CA PHE A 137 6.22 -16.85 -4.47
C PHE A 137 5.53 -16.27 -5.72
N GLY A 138 5.05 -17.14 -6.62
CA GLY A 138 4.47 -16.73 -7.89
C GLY A 138 5.44 -15.96 -8.80
N GLY A 139 6.74 -16.17 -8.64
CA GLY A 139 7.80 -15.47 -9.36
C GLY A 139 8.10 -14.06 -8.84
N VAL A 140 7.63 -13.70 -7.63
CA VAL A 140 8.00 -12.44 -6.95
C VAL A 140 9.35 -12.61 -6.29
N GLN A 141 10.24 -11.63 -6.46
CA GLN A 141 11.51 -11.58 -5.73
C GLN A 141 11.24 -11.15 -4.29
N LEU A 142 11.89 -11.81 -3.33
CA LEU A 142 11.84 -11.42 -1.93
C LEU A 142 13.11 -10.69 -1.49
N LEU A 143 12.95 -9.61 -0.73
CA LEU A 143 14.01 -9.03 0.08
C LEU A 143 13.60 -9.10 1.55
N LEU A 144 14.19 -10.06 2.27
CA LEU A 144 13.92 -10.31 3.67
C LEU A 144 14.98 -9.60 4.52
N ILE A 145 14.57 -8.63 5.33
CA ILE A 145 15.47 -7.82 6.15
C ILE A 145 15.25 -8.16 7.63
N GLY A 146 16.33 -8.47 8.35
CA GLY A 146 16.25 -8.72 9.79
C GLY A 146 17.52 -9.31 10.39
N ASP A 147 17.51 -9.58 11.69
CA ASP A 147 18.65 -10.14 12.42
C ASP A 147 18.19 -11.31 13.28
N MET A 148 18.59 -12.54 12.90
CA MET A 148 18.14 -13.77 13.56
C MET A 148 18.58 -13.89 15.01
N PHE A 149 19.58 -13.10 15.41
CA PHE A 149 20.12 -13.10 16.75
C PHE A 149 19.39 -12.15 17.71
N GLN A 150 18.41 -11.39 17.20
CA GLN A 150 17.57 -10.51 18.03
C GLN A 150 16.42 -11.31 18.66
N LEU A 151 15.18 -10.97 18.35
CA LEU A 151 14.02 -11.66 18.90
C LEU A 151 13.49 -12.69 17.89
N PRO A 152 13.25 -13.95 18.33
CA PRO A 152 12.62 -14.97 17.51
C PRO A 152 11.11 -14.68 17.33
N PRO A 153 10.43 -15.40 16.42
CA PRO A 153 8.98 -15.33 16.31
C PRO A 153 8.32 -15.76 17.63
N VAL A 154 7.30 -15.01 18.07
CA VAL A 154 6.51 -15.37 19.25
C VAL A 154 5.44 -16.37 18.82
N VAL A 155 5.54 -17.61 19.31
CA VAL A 155 4.60 -18.69 19.02
C VAL A 155 4.08 -19.26 20.33
N GLN A 156 2.76 -19.35 20.46
CA GLN A 156 2.14 -19.95 21.65
C GLN A 156 2.33 -21.47 21.63
N ASN A 157 2.39 -22.10 22.81
CA ASN A 157 2.60 -23.56 22.90
C ASN A 157 1.55 -24.36 22.11
N SER A 158 0.28 -23.95 22.16
CA SER A 158 -0.81 -24.58 21.40
C SER A 158 -0.66 -24.44 19.88
N GLU A 159 -0.16 -23.29 19.41
CA GLU A 159 0.14 -23.08 18.00
C GLU A 159 1.31 -23.96 17.56
N TRP A 160 2.37 -24.03 18.38
CA TRP A 160 3.55 -24.83 18.10
C TRP A 160 3.27 -26.34 18.07
N GLU A 161 2.38 -26.84 18.93
CA GLU A 161 1.96 -28.25 18.91
C GLU A 161 1.36 -28.67 17.57
N THR A 162 0.69 -27.74 16.88
CA THR A 162 0.12 -27.95 15.54
C THR A 162 1.19 -27.84 14.46
N LEU A 163 2.12 -26.89 14.59
CA LEU A 163 3.12 -26.58 13.57
C LEU A 163 4.32 -27.53 13.56
N ARG A 164 4.70 -28.10 14.72
CA ARG A 164 5.91 -28.91 14.89
C ARG A 164 5.96 -30.18 14.03
N SER A 165 4.81 -30.66 13.55
CA SER A 165 4.76 -31.81 12.62
C SER A 165 5.15 -31.43 11.18
N PHE A 166 5.09 -30.14 10.84
CA PHE A 166 5.36 -29.63 9.50
C PHE A 166 6.70 -28.88 9.40
N TYR A 167 7.17 -28.32 10.53
CA TYR A 167 8.31 -27.42 10.58
C TYR A 167 9.29 -27.83 11.68
N GLN A 168 10.59 -27.77 11.37
CA GLN A 168 11.66 -28.07 12.32
C GLN A 168 11.75 -27.03 13.45
N SER A 169 11.47 -25.77 13.14
CA SER A 169 11.40 -24.67 14.11
C SER A 169 10.47 -23.56 13.58
N PRO A 170 10.08 -22.58 14.41
CA PRO A 170 9.17 -21.53 13.97
C PRO A 170 9.82 -20.50 13.04
N PHE A 171 11.15 -20.48 12.84
CA PHE A 171 11.81 -19.46 12.02
C PHE A 171 11.49 -19.57 10.53
N PHE A 172 11.33 -18.44 9.85
CA PHE A 172 11.01 -18.37 8.43
C PHE A 172 11.92 -19.24 7.53
N PHE A 173 13.20 -19.40 7.88
CA PHE A 173 14.16 -20.16 7.07
C PHE A 173 13.91 -21.69 7.06
N HIS A 174 12.98 -22.19 7.89
CA HIS A 174 12.47 -23.55 7.84
C HIS A 174 11.14 -23.69 7.09
N ALA A 175 10.65 -22.62 6.44
CA ALA A 175 9.51 -22.73 5.54
C ALA A 175 9.80 -23.75 4.41
N GLN A 176 8.80 -24.54 4.04
CA GLN A 176 8.98 -25.64 3.09
C GLN A 176 9.37 -25.13 1.70
N VAL A 177 8.87 -23.95 1.30
CA VAL A 177 9.22 -23.31 0.03
C VAL A 177 10.73 -23.08 -0.10
N LEU A 178 11.43 -22.78 0.99
CA LEU A 178 12.86 -22.43 0.96
C LEU A 178 13.77 -23.65 0.82
N ALA A 179 13.26 -24.87 1.00
CA ALA A 179 14.04 -26.09 0.76
C ALA A 179 14.49 -26.22 -0.71
N ASN A 180 13.66 -25.75 -1.65
CA ASN A 180 13.93 -25.79 -3.09
C ASN A 180 14.23 -24.41 -3.69
N TYR A 181 14.19 -23.35 -2.87
CA TYR A 181 14.43 -21.98 -3.30
C TYR A 181 15.22 -21.25 -2.21
N PRO A 182 16.52 -21.57 -2.04
CA PRO A 182 17.35 -20.97 -1.01
C PRO A 182 17.56 -19.48 -1.29
N LEU A 183 17.58 -18.69 -0.23
CA LEU A 183 17.82 -17.25 -0.30
C LEU A 183 19.32 -16.96 -0.33
N LEU A 184 19.71 -15.90 -1.04
CA LEU A 184 21.07 -15.36 -0.95
C LEU A 184 21.26 -14.69 0.41
N TYR A 185 22.21 -15.19 1.19
CA TYR A 185 22.55 -14.64 2.49
C TYR A 185 23.55 -13.49 2.33
N LEU A 186 23.17 -12.30 2.79
CA LEU A 186 23.98 -11.08 2.73
C LEU A 186 24.06 -10.43 4.11
N GLU A 187 25.27 -10.24 4.66
CA GLU A 187 25.48 -9.55 5.95
C GLU A 187 26.16 -8.19 5.78
N LEU A 188 25.49 -7.13 6.24
CA LEU A 188 26.09 -5.81 6.43
C LEU A 188 27.02 -5.84 7.65
N LYS A 189 28.32 -5.63 7.43
CA LYS A 189 29.36 -5.81 8.46
C LYS A 189 29.69 -4.53 9.23
N THR A 190 29.44 -3.36 8.63
CA THR A 190 29.81 -2.05 9.18
C THR A 190 28.82 -1.61 10.23
N VAL A 191 29.30 -1.46 11.47
CA VAL A 191 28.50 -0.97 12.59
C VAL A 191 28.74 0.53 12.73
N TYR A 192 27.67 1.33 12.61
CA TYR A 192 27.74 2.79 12.72
C TYR A 192 27.29 3.32 14.08
N ARG A 193 26.73 2.45 14.94
CA ARG A 193 26.06 2.85 16.19
C ARG A 193 27.00 2.90 17.39
N GLN A 194 27.81 1.86 17.57
CA GLN A 194 28.71 1.73 18.71
C GLN A 194 30.09 2.28 18.37
N ASN A 195 30.63 3.11 19.27
CA ASN A 195 31.95 3.73 19.12
C ASN A 195 33.05 2.99 19.89
N ASP A 196 32.69 2.01 20.73
CA ASP A 196 33.60 1.21 21.56
C ASP A 196 33.91 -0.15 20.88
N PRO A 197 35.13 -0.37 20.37
CA PRO A 197 35.51 -1.62 19.71
C PRO A 197 35.43 -2.83 20.65
N LEU A 198 35.81 -2.68 21.92
CA LEU A 198 35.78 -3.78 22.89
C LEU A 198 34.33 -4.21 23.15
N PHE A 199 33.44 -3.24 23.33
CA PHE A 199 32.02 -3.54 23.53
C PHE A 199 31.39 -4.19 22.30
N VAL A 200 31.75 -3.74 21.08
CA VAL A 200 31.32 -4.37 19.83
C VAL A 200 31.78 -5.83 19.76
N GLU A 201 33.01 -6.14 20.18
CA GLU A 201 33.50 -7.52 20.24
C GLU A 201 32.72 -8.38 21.24
N ILE A 202 32.44 -7.87 22.44
CA ILE A 202 31.63 -8.58 23.44
C ILE A 202 30.23 -8.88 22.88
N LEU A 203 29.57 -7.88 22.29
CA LEU A 203 28.27 -8.07 21.64
C LEU A 203 28.32 -9.13 20.53
N ASN A 204 29.42 -9.18 19.77
CA ASN A 204 29.60 -10.21 18.74
C ASN A 204 29.84 -11.60 19.32
N ARG A 205 30.57 -11.71 20.43
CA ARG A 205 30.76 -12.98 21.14
C ARG A 205 29.44 -13.47 21.73
N ILE A 206 28.65 -12.59 22.33
CA ILE A 206 27.28 -12.86 22.80
C ILE A 206 26.41 -13.36 21.65
N ARG A 207 26.34 -12.59 20.56
CA ARG A 207 25.55 -12.92 19.36
C ARG A 207 25.84 -14.35 18.87
N ASN A 208 27.13 -14.70 18.77
CA ASN A 208 27.58 -15.97 18.23
C ASN A 208 27.69 -17.11 19.26
N ASN A 209 27.19 -16.92 20.49
CA ASN A 209 27.28 -17.89 21.58
C ASN A 209 28.73 -18.32 21.91
N ARG A 210 29.65 -17.34 21.92
CA ARG A 210 31.09 -17.50 22.20
C ARG A 210 31.55 -16.61 23.37
N THR A 211 30.62 -16.22 24.24
CA THR A 211 30.91 -15.37 25.42
C THR A 211 31.91 -16.06 26.34
N THR A 212 32.96 -15.35 26.73
CA THR A 212 33.99 -15.87 27.65
C THR A 212 33.65 -15.57 29.11
N SER A 213 34.40 -16.17 30.04
CA SER A 213 34.25 -15.86 31.47
C SER A 213 34.68 -14.43 31.79
N GLU A 214 35.67 -13.91 31.05
CA GLU A 214 36.17 -12.55 31.11
C GLU A 214 35.11 -11.56 30.64
N ASP A 215 34.40 -11.85 29.54
CA ASP A 215 33.28 -11.04 29.06
C ASP A 215 32.20 -10.90 30.14
N LEU A 216 31.82 -12.01 30.77
CA LEU A 216 30.83 -12.02 31.85
C LEU A 216 31.30 -11.25 33.08
N LYS A 217 32.58 -11.37 33.46
CA LYS A 217 33.15 -10.59 34.57
C LYS A 217 33.10 -9.10 34.27
N LEU A 218 33.45 -8.72 33.05
CA LEU A 218 33.43 -7.32 32.62
C LEU A 218 32.00 -6.78 32.60
N LEU A 219 31.04 -7.49 32.00
CA LEU A 219 29.63 -7.09 32.01
C LEU A 219 29.08 -6.98 33.44
N ASN A 220 29.37 -7.98 34.29
CA ASN A 220 28.93 -7.98 35.68
C ASN A 220 29.65 -6.97 36.56
N SER A 221 30.73 -6.32 36.10
CA SER A 221 31.31 -5.18 36.81
C SER A 221 30.36 -3.97 36.84
N HIS A 222 29.41 -3.91 35.90
CA HIS A 222 28.32 -2.92 35.84
C HIS A 222 27.07 -3.35 36.62
N TYR A 223 27.14 -4.44 37.39
CA TYR A 223 26.03 -4.89 38.24
C TYR A 223 25.86 -3.99 39.46
N ASN A 224 24.70 -3.32 39.55
CA ASN A 224 24.33 -2.50 40.68
C ASN A 224 22.81 -2.55 40.92
N PRO A 225 22.32 -3.46 41.77
CA PRO A 225 20.88 -3.64 42.03
C PRO A 225 20.28 -2.51 42.86
N GLN A 226 21.09 -1.69 43.51
CA GLN A 226 20.66 -0.53 44.31
C GLN A 226 20.82 0.78 43.53
N PHE A 227 21.13 0.72 42.23
CA PHE A 227 21.31 1.91 41.43
C PHE A 227 20.00 2.69 41.31
N THR A 228 20.03 3.93 41.81
CA THR A 228 19.00 4.94 41.59
C THR A 228 19.53 5.96 40.59
N PRO A 229 18.89 6.13 39.43
CA PRO A 229 19.32 7.12 38.45
C PRO A 229 19.27 8.52 39.07
N SER A 230 20.34 9.30 38.85
CA SER A 230 20.38 10.69 39.28
C SER A 230 19.48 11.55 38.40
N THR A 231 19.00 12.68 38.92
CA THR A 231 18.18 13.65 38.16
C THR A 231 18.96 14.34 37.03
N GLU A 232 20.29 14.26 37.03
CA GLU A 232 21.17 14.90 36.05
C GLU A 232 21.46 14.02 34.83
N ASN A 233 21.36 12.70 34.96
CA ASN A 233 21.67 11.75 33.88
C ASN A 233 20.43 10.93 33.52
N SER A 234 19.96 11.04 32.29
CA SER A 234 18.71 10.38 31.88
C SER A 234 18.98 8.92 31.53
N TYR A 235 18.68 8.01 32.46
CA TYR A 235 18.72 6.56 32.21
C TYR A 235 17.34 6.05 31.79
N ILE A 236 17.30 5.13 30.84
CA ILE A 236 16.09 4.37 30.50
C ILE A 236 16.20 2.92 30.98
N THR A 237 15.17 2.43 31.67
CA THR A 237 15.09 1.04 32.12
C THR A 237 14.52 0.14 31.02
N LEU A 238 15.27 -0.89 30.64
CA LEU A 238 14.85 -1.93 29.71
C LEU A 238 14.29 -3.12 30.49
N CYS A 239 12.98 -3.32 30.38
CA CYS A 239 12.25 -4.37 31.07
C CYS A 239 11.88 -5.53 30.14
N THR A 240 11.66 -6.72 30.70
CA THR A 240 11.23 -7.89 29.94
C THR A 240 9.74 -7.86 29.56
N HIS A 241 8.88 -7.20 30.35
CA HIS A 241 7.41 -7.23 30.19
C HIS A 241 6.78 -5.83 30.14
N ASN A 242 5.69 -5.67 29.37
CA ASN A 242 5.02 -4.37 29.18
C ASN A 242 4.44 -3.81 30.49
N TYR A 243 3.81 -4.66 31.31
CA TYR A 243 3.21 -4.21 32.58
C TYR A 243 4.24 -3.58 33.53
N LYS A 244 5.48 -4.10 33.57
CA LYS A 244 6.56 -3.54 34.41
C LYS A 244 6.95 -2.15 33.93
N ALA A 245 7.14 -1.97 32.62
CA ALA A 245 7.49 -0.68 32.04
C ALA A 245 6.40 0.37 32.29
N GLU A 246 5.12 -0.01 32.12
CA GLU A 246 3.98 0.86 32.42
C GLU A 246 3.91 1.23 33.90
N GLN A 247 4.15 0.28 34.80
CA GLN A 247 4.17 0.53 36.24
C GLN A 247 5.25 1.53 36.64
N ILE A 248 6.47 1.38 36.11
CA ILE A 248 7.57 2.33 36.35
C ILE A 248 7.22 3.71 35.82
N ASN A 249 6.79 3.81 34.56
CA ASN A 249 6.43 5.10 33.96
C ASN A 249 5.31 5.82 34.72
N ARG A 250 4.27 5.09 35.16
CA ARG A 250 3.19 5.67 35.97
C ARG A 250 3.66 6.09 37.36
N ALA A 251 4.50 5.29 38.01
CA ALA A 251 5.03 5.61 39.33
C ALA A 251 5.91 6.87 39.30
N GLU A 252 6.81 6.99 38.32
CA GLU A 252 7.67 8.17 38.19
C GLU A 252 6.86 9.42 37.80
N LEU A 253 5.91 9.31 36.87
CA LEU A 253 4.99 10.42 36.56
C LEU A 253 4.16 10.84 37.79
N GLY A 254 3.75 9.88 38.61
CA GLY A 254 3.00 10.12 39.85
C GLY A 254 3.82 10.85 40.91
N ARG A 255 5.12 10.61 40.99
CA ARG A 255 6.04 11.28 41.92
C ARG A 255 6.29 12.75 41.57
N LEU A 256 6.16 13.12 40.31
CA LEU A 256 6.27 14.51 39.89
C LEU A 256 5.11 15.34 40.44
N GLY A 257 5.46 16.43 41.11
CA GLY A 257 4.50 17.47 41.49
C GLY A 257 4.04 18.29 40.28
N GLY A 258 3.12 19.23 40.51
CA GLY A 258 2.62 20.13 39.48
C GLY A 258 1.39 19.60 38.72
N LYS A 259 0.89 20.45 37.82
CA LYS A 259 -0.31 20.19 37.02
C LYS A 259 -0.01 19.15 35.92
N GLU A 260 -0.86 18.15 35.81
CA GLU A 260 -0.84 17.18 34.72
C GLU A 260 -1.57 17.75 33.50
N TYR A 261 -0.97 17.59 32.33
CA TYR A 261 -1.53 17.98 31.04
C TYR A 261 -1.77 16.73 30.21
N SER A 262 -2.94 16.64 29.59
CA SER A 262 -3.33 15.55 28.70
C SER A 262 -3.43 16.09 27.27
N PHE A 263 -2.72 15.45 26.34
CA PHE A 263 -2.72 15.79 24.93
C PHE A 263 -3.38 14.68 24.14
N ARG A 264 -4.56 14.96 23.58
CA ARG A 264 -5.30 14.00 22.76
C ARG A 264 -4.84 14.03 21.29
N GLY A 265 -4.47 12.88 20.78
CA GLY A 265 -4.12 12.66 19.37
C GLY A 265 -5.36 12.76 18.47
N GLN A 266 -5.12 13.12 17.22
CA GLN A 266 -6.17 13.23 16.21
C GLN A 266 -6.08 12.07 15.24
N ILE A 267 -7.13 11.25 15.19
CA ILE A 267 -7.27 10.18 14.20
C ILE A 267 -8.20 10.67 13.09
N ARG A 268 -7.75 10.56 11.83
CA ARG A 268 -8.54 10.85 10.63
C ARG A 268 -8.57 9.62 9.74
N GLY A 269 -9.72 9.29 9.16
CA GLY A 269 -9.85 8.13 8.27
C GLY A 269 -9.73 6.79 9.00
N ASP A 270 -9.24 5.77 8.30
CA ASP A 270 -9.06 4.41 8.83
C ASP A 270 -7.65 4.25 9.43
N PHE A 271 -7.56 4.24 10.76
CA PHE A 271 -6.33 3.99 11.52
C PHE A 271 -6.66 3.17 12.77
N SER A 272 -6.04 1.99 12.90
CA SER A 272 -6.29 1.09 14.03
C SER A 272 -5.65 1.58 15.33
N GLU A 273 -6.40 1.57 16.44
CA GLU A 273 -5.89 1.94 17.76
C GLU A 273 -4.72 1.04 18.21
N ASN A 274 -4.72 -0.23 17.82
CA ASN A 274 -3.66 -1.18 18.16
C ASN A 274 -2.35 -0.93 17.38
N ALA A 275 -2.41 -0.11 16.34
CA ALA A 275 -1.25 0.27 15.51
C ALA A 275 -0.71 1.66 15.88
N LEU A 276 -1.27 2.32 16.89
CA LEU A 276 -0.80 3.65 17.30
C LEU A 276 0.67 3.59 17.78
N PRO A 277 1.54 4.45 17.24
CA PRO A 277 2.96 4.45 17.61
C PRO A 277 3.22 5.08 19.00
N THR A 278 2.30 5.92 19.48
CA THR A 278 2.28 6.49 20.83
C THR A 278 0.85 6.50 21.39
N GLU A 279 0.68 6.81 22.67
CA GLU A 279 -0.63 6.86 23.31
C GLU A 279 -1.55 7.89 22.63
N ASN A 280 -2.82 7.51 22.39
CA ASN A 280 -3.82 8.45 21.89
C ASN A 280 -4.07 9.58 22.91
N GLU A 281 -3.99 9.28 24.20
CA GLU A 281 -4.08 10.26 25.28
C GLU A 281 -2.75 10.30 26.03
N LEU A 282 -1.92 11.27 25.67
CA LEU A 282 -0.58 11.43 26.20
C LEU A 282 -0.62 12.32 27.45
N SER A 283 -0.37 11.71 28.61
CA SER A 283 -0.40 12.39 29.91
C SER A 283 1.02 12.75 30.38
N LEU A 284 1.27 14.03 30.65
CA LEU A 284 2.59 14.57 30.96
C LEU A 284 2.57 15.57 32.12
N LYS A 285 3.73 15.71 32.79
CA LYS A 285 4.02 16.74 33.79
C LYS A 285 5.38 17.38 33.50
N ALA A 286 5.59 18.60 33.99
CA ALA A 286 6.92 19.21 33.97
C ALA A 286 7.91 18.32 34.75
N GLY A 287 9.11 18.13 34.19
CA GLY A 287 10.11 17.17 34.70
C GLY A 287 9.93 15.72 34.22
N ALA A 288 8.91 15.41 33.42
CA ALA A 288 8.74 14.05 32.89
C ALA A 288 9.86 13.68 31.90
N GLN A 289 10.41 12.48 32.03
CA GLN A 289 11.37 11.92 31.08
C GLN A 289 10.60 11.30 29.91
N ILE A 290 10.89 11.80 28.71
CA ILE A 290 10.29 11.33 27.46
C ILE A 290 11.36 10.86 26.49
N MET A 291 10.94 10.10 25.49
CA MET A 291 11.75 9.81 24.32
C MET A 291 10.98 10.13 23.05
N PHE A 292 11.71 10.58 22.03
CA PHE A 292 11.17 10.77 20.69
C PHE A 292 10.97 9.43 19.99
N ILE A 293 9.86 9.27 19.27
CA ILE A 293 9.49 8.03 18.56
C ILE A 293 9.55 8.16 17.03
N LYS A 294 9.99 9.31 16.53
CA LYS A 294 10.11 9.62 15.12
C LYS A 294 11.37 10.46 14.90
N ASN A 295 11.96 10.37 13.72
CA ASN A 295 13.03 11.29 13.33
C ASN A 295 12.42 12.65 12.97
N ASP A 296 13.10 13.74 13.33
CA ASP A 296 12.68 15.10 12.96
C ASP A 296 12.59 15.24 11.44
N SER A 297 11.43 15.70 10.97
CA SER A 297 11.15 15.90 9.54
C SER A 297 11.76 17.19 8.99
N GLY A 298 12.22 18.09 9.86
CA GLY A 298 12.85 19.36 9.49
C GLY A 298 14.28 19.22 8.94
N GLU A 299 14.74 20.25 8.23
CA GLU A 299 16.08 20.28 7.60
C GLU A 299 17.23 20.15 8.59
N SER A 300 17.07 20.65 9.81
CA SER A 300 18.09 20.65 10.87
C SER A 300 18.17 19.34 11.68
N ARG A 301 17.28 18.36 11.46
CA ARG A 301 17.22 17.06 12.16
C ARG A 301 17.53 17.14 13.67
N ARG A 302 16.73 17.92 14.43
CA ARG A 302 16.98 18.28 15.83
C ARG A 302 16.87 17.10 16.80
N TYR A 303 16.11 16.08 16.44
CA TYR A 303 15.96 14.84 17.19
C TYR A 303 15.84 13.62 16.28
N TYR A 304 16.08 12.45 16.86
CA TYR A 304 15.97 11.16 16.21
C TYR A 304 15.15 10.20 17.09
N ASN A 305 14.64 9.13 16.48
CA ASN A 305 13.88 8.09 17.17
C ASN A 305 14.74 7.41 18.26
N GLY A 306 14.32 7.52 19.52
CA GLY A 306 15.02 7.07 20.72
C GLY A 306 15.72 8.17 21.51
N LYS A 307 15.86 9.40 20.99
CA LYS A 307 16.48 10.52 21.72
C LYS A 307 15.66 10.83 22.98
N ILE A 308 16.33 10.89 24.13
CA ILE A 308 15.71 11.16 25.44
C ILE A 308 15.73 12.67 25.70
N GLY A 309 14.69 13.17 26.37
CA GLY A 309 14.62 14.54 26.87
C GLY A 309 13.73 14.65 28.09
N ILE A 310 13.81 15.78 28.78
CA ILE A 310 13.01 16.07 29.97
C ILE A 310 12.05 17.21 29.62
N ILE A 311 10.78 17.07 29.99
CA ILE A 311 9.81 18.16 29.82
C ILE A 311 10.23 19.35 30.69
N ASP A 312 10.50 20.49 30.06
CA ASP A 312 10.84 21.75 30.74
C ASP A 312 9.57 22.53 31.10
N ASN A 313 8.71 22.74 30.11
CA ASN A 313 7.48 23.51 30.26
C ASN A 313 6.31 22.87 29.48
N LEU A 314 5.11 22.98 30.05
CA LEU A 314 3.86 22.49 29.46
C LEU A 314 2.81 23.59 29.50
N LYS A 315 2.15 23.80 28.36
CA LYS A 315 0.91 24.57 28.24
C LYS A 315 -0.15 23.69 27.57
N GLU A 316 -1.37 24.21 27.42
CA GLU A 316 -2.48 23.45 26.83
C GLU A 316 -2.21 22.94 25.40
N GLU A 317 -1.41 23.66 24.61
CA GLU A 317 -1.10 23.30 23.22
C GLU A 317 0.40 23.34 22.87
N SER A 318 1.29 23.47 23.86
CA SER A 318 2.75 23.52 23.61
C SER A 318 3.53 22.67 24.60
N ILE A 319 4.51 21.93 24.11
CA ILE A 319 5.42 21.11 24.90
C ILE A 319 6.85 21.58 24.61
N THR A 320 7.57 21.99 25.65
CA THR A 320 9.00 22.32 25.55
C THR A 320 9.82 21.24 26.24
N VAL A 321 10.78 20.68 25.52
CA VAL A 321 11.70 19.64 25.98
C VAL A 321 13.09 20.22 26.14
N ARG A 322 13.76 19.89 27.24
CA ARG A 322 15.17 20.16 27.49
C ARG A 322 15.98 18.89 27.28
N PHE A 323 17.05 18.99 26.50
CA PHE A 323 18.03 17.92 26.29
C PHE A 323 19.18 18.01 27.31
N GLU A 324 20.00 16.96 27.42
CA GLU A 324 21.15 16.93 28.35
C GLU A 324 22.19 18.02 28.07
N ASN A 325 22.33 18.46 26.81
CA ASN A 325 23.19 19.59 26.42
C ASN A 325 22.64 20.97 26.84
N GLY A 326 21.48 21.02 27.50
CA GLY A 326 20.79 22.25 27.91
C GLY A 326 19.97 22.91 26.81
N GLU A 327 19.96 22.37 25.59
CA GLU A 327 19.17 22.88 24.48
C GLU A 327 17.68 22.68 24.74
N LEU A 328 16.88 23.71 24.45
CA LEU A 328 15.44 23.68 24.53
C LEU A 328 14.84 23.53 23.13
N LEU A 329 13.87 22.63 23.01
CA LEU A 329 13.12 22.37 21.80
C LEU A 329 11.62 22.46 22.08
N GLU A 330 10.93 23.31 21.34
CA GLU A 330 9.48 23.23 21.24
C GLU A 330 9.09 22.09 20.30
N VAL A 331 8.32 21.14 20.81
CA VAL A 331 7.95 19.92 20.08
C VAL A 331 6.72 20.18 19.25
N GLU A 332 6.81 19.90 17.96
CA GLU A 332 5.69 19.99 17.02
C GLU A 332 4.96 18.65 16.92
N LYS A 333 3.68 18.68 16.53
CA LYS A 333 2.90 17.47 16.27
C LYS A 333 3.35 16.86 14.94
N GLU A 334 3.47 15.54 14.93
CA GLU A 334 3.84 14.76 13.77
C GLU A 334 2.68 13.87 13.34
N SER A 335 2.63 13.53 12.05
CA SER A 335 1.60 12.65 11.50
C SER A 335 2.19 11.31 11.05
N TRP A 336 1.50 10.21 11.39
CA TRP A 336 1.74 8.87 10.89
C TRP A 336 0.60 8.47 9.96
N LYS A 337 0.95 7.86 8.83
CA LYS A 337 0.00 7.48 7.80
C LYS A 337 -0.26 5.99 7.85
N ASN A 338 -1.52 5.61 7.81
CA ASN A 338 -1.91 4.24 7.48
C ASN A 338 -2.14 4.20 5.97
N VAL A 339 -1.29 3.45 5.28
CA VAL A 339 -1.32 3.35 3.81
C VAL A 339 -1.83 1.98 3.38
N ARG A 340 -2.38 1.93 2.17
CA ARG A 340 -2.54 0.67 1.43
C ARG A 340 -1.88 0.80 0.06
N TYR A 341 -1.44 -0.32 -0.48
CA TYR A 341 -0.99 -0.37 -1.86
C TYR A 341 -2.17 -0.53 -2.82
N LYS A 342 -2.20 0.27 -3.88
CA LYS A 342 -3.09 0.12 -5.03
C LYS A 342 -2.27 0.08 -6.31
N LEU A 343 -2.79 -0.56 -7.35
CA LEU A 343 -2.25 -0.41 -8.68
C LEU A 343 -2.77 0.89 -9.29
N ASN A 344 -1.89 1.73 -9.83
CA ASN A 344 -2.30 2.86 -10.64
C ASN A 344 -2.75 2.35 -12.02
N GLU A 345 -4.03 2.55 -12.33
CA GLU A 345 -4.66 2.16 -13.58
C GLU A 345 -4.22 2.98 -14.80
N ASP A 346 -3.34 3.97 -14.65
CA ASP A 346 -2.71 4.75 -15.73
C ASP A 346 -1.22 4.40 -15.90
N SER A 347 -0.40 4.40 -14.84
CA SER A 347 1.04 4.07 -14.97
C SER A 347 1.34 2.57 -14.94
N GLY A 348 0.47 1.75 -14.32
CA GLY A 348 0.79 0.35 -14.02
C GLY A 348 1.77 0.18 -12.85
N GLU A 349 2.09 1.27 -12.16
CA GLU A 349 2.93 1.26 -10.97
C GLU A 349 2.10 1.01 -9.71
N ILE A 350 2.73 0.42 -8.70
CA ILE A 350 2.10 0.24 -7.39
C ILE A 350 2.32 1.51 -6.55
N GLU A 351 1.23 2.14 -6.17
CA GLU A 351 1.24 3.40 -5.40
C GLU A 351 0.67 3.21 -3.99
N GLU A 352 1.07 4.10 -3.09
CA GLU A 352 0.51 4.20 -1.74
C GLU A 352 -0.71 5.12 -1.73
N GLU A 353 -1.80 4.61 -1.16
CA GLU A 353 -3.01 5.36 -0.89
C GLU A 353 -3.17 5.53 0.63
N GLU A 354 -3.23 6.78 1.09
CA GLU A 354 -3.48 7.10 2.49
C GLU A 354 -4.93 6.79 2.85
N LEU A 355 -5.14 5.84 3.77
CA LEU A 355 -6.45 5.47 4.29
C LEU A 355 -6.85 6.30 5.51
N GLY A 356 -5.85 6.71 6.28
CA GLY A 356 -6.02 7.48 7.48
C GLY A 356 -4.69 7.97 8.02
N SER A 357 -4.77 8.87 8.98
CA SER A 357 -3.62 9.42 9.67
C SER A 357 -3.88 9.59 11.15
N PHE A 358 -2.83 9.41 11.94
CA PHE A 358 -2.78 9.72 13.35
C PHE A 358 -1.81 10.88 13.54
N THR A 359 -2.26 11.97 14.15
CA THR A 359 -1.44 13.16 14.44
C THR A 359 -1.33 13.39 15.94
N GLN A 360 -0.10 13.42 16.45
CA GLN A 360 0.22 13.57 17.87
C GLN A 360 1.66 14.06 18.04
N TYR A 361 2.02 14.57 19.22
CA TYR A 361 3.43 14.82 19.55
C TYR A 361 4.24 13.52 19.46
N PRO A 362 5.41 13.50 18.78
CA PRO A 362 6.22 12.31 18.54
C PRO A 362 7.04 11.89 19.77
N ILE A 363 6.41 11.88 20.94
CA ILE A 363 7.03 11.56 22.22
C ILE A 363 6.20 10.55 23.00
N ARG A 364 6.85 9.89 23.96
CA ARG A 364 6.23 9.02 24.96
C ARG A 364 7.05 9.01 26.24
N LEU A 365 6.44 8.62 27.36
CA LEU A 365 7.15 8.41 28.62
C LEU A 365 8.26 7.36 28.45
N ALA A 366 9.42 7.65 29.04
CA ALA A 366 10.66 6.93 28.77
C ALA A 366 11.53 6.68 30.02
N TRP A 367 10.94 6.57 31.21
CA TRP A 367 11.68 6.00 32.35
C TRP A 367 11.90 4.50 32.14
N ALA A 368 10.93 3.81 31.56
CA ALA A 368 11.04 2.41 31.21
C ALA A 368 10.40 2.07 29.86
N ILE A 369 10.99 1.09 29.18
CA ILE A 369 10.47 0.49 27.95
C ILE A 369 10.75 -1.01 27.96
N THR A 370 9.96 -1.79 27.21
CA THR A 370 10.29 -3.19 27.02
C THR A 370 11.43 -3.40 26.04
N ILE A 371 12.22 -4.46 26.25
CA ILE A 371 13.29 -4.87 25.33
C ILE A 371 12.75 -5.03 23.91
N HIS A 372 11.55 -5.60 23.74
CA HIS A 372 10.88 -5.71 22.45
C HIS A 372 10.58 -4.36 21.79
N LYS A 373 10.03 -3.39 22.53
CA LYS A 373 9.74 -2.05 22.00
C LYS A 373 11.01 -1.19 21.80
N SER A 374 12.13 -1.59 22.42
CA SER A 374 13.43 -0.95 22.23
C SER A 374 14.17 -1.40 20.96
N GLN A 375 13.66 -2.42 20.26
CA GLN A 375 14.28 -2.91 19.04
C GLN A 375 14.43 -1.79 17.99
N GLY A 376 15.54 -1.79 17.27
CA GLY A 376 15.92 -0.68 16.39
C GLY A 376 16.44 0.59 17.10
N LEU A 377 16.05 0.88 18.35
CA LEU A 377 16.45 2.11 19.07
C LEU A 377 17.89 2.11 19.59
N THR A 378 18.41 3.30 19.89
CA THR A 378 19.74 3.53 20.44
C THR A 378 19.64 4.49 21.63
N PHE A 379 20.34 4.20 22.71
CA PHE A 379 20.39 5.00 23.94
C PHE A 379 21.83 5.19 24.39
N ASP A 380 22.11 6.30 25.07
CA ASP A 380 23.43 6.57 25.65
C ASP A 380 23.61 5.89 27.00
N ARG A 381 22.53 5.79 27.79
CA ARG A 381 22.54 5.21 29.12
C ARG A 381 21.31 4.34 29.35
N VAL A 382 21.53 3.10 29.76
CA VAL A 382 20.47 2.11 29.96
C VAL A 382 20.64 1.37 31.29
N VAL A 383 19.52 1.10 31.94
CA VAL A 383 19.44 0.15 33.06
C VAL A 383 18.76 -1.10 32.55
N ILE A 384 19.40 -2.26 32.68
CA ILE A 384 18.90 -3.51 32.14
C ILE A 384 18.51 -4.44 33.30
N ASP A 385 17.23 -4.82 33.32
CA ASP A 385 16.70 -5.88 34.17
C ASP A 385 16.56 -7.16 33.33
N ALA A 386 17.67 -7.90 33.19
CA ALA A 386 17.77 -9.11 32.37
C ALA A 386 17.63 -10.42 33.16
N GLY A 387 17.47 -10.37 34.48
CA GLY A 387 17.48 -11.56 35.36
C GLY A 387 16.28 -12.49 35.13
N GLN A 388 15.25 -11.98 34.46
CA GLN A 388 14.07 -12.74 34.03
C GLN A 388 13.96 -12.83 32.49
N ALA A 389 15.08 -12.69 31.76
CA ALA A 389 15.08 -12.91 30.32
C ALA A 389 14.61 -14.35 30.03
N PHE A 390 13.55 -14.48 29.23
CA PHE A 390 12.86 -15.75 28.97
C PHE A 390 13.03 -16.22 27.53
N ALA A 391 13.46 -15.33 26.63
CA ALA A 391 13.65 -15.62 25.21
C ALA A 391 15.14 -15.52 24.82
N ALA A 392 15.57 -16.40 23.92
CA ALA A 392 16.89 -16.34 23.31
C ALA A 392 17.09 -14.98 22.62
N GLY A 393 18.32 -14.44 22.69
CA GLY A 393 18.67 -13.15 22.11
C GLY A 393 18.17 -11.90 22.86
N GLN A 394 17.29 -12.03 23.86
CA GLN A 394 16.74 -10.89 24.60
C GLN A 394 17.82 -10.06 25.32
N VAL A 395 18.81 -10.72 25.92
CA VAL A 395 19.97 -10.06 26.55
C VAL A 395 20.83 -9.34 25.51
N TYR A 396 21.06 -9.97 24.35
CA TYR A 396 21.78 -9.34 23.24
C TYR A 396 21.06 -8.07 22.74
N VAL A 397 19.74 -8.14 22.57
CA VAL A 397 18.93 -6.98 22.16
C VAL A 397 19.06 -5.86 23.17
N ALA A 398 18.93 -6.16 24.47
CA ALA A 398 19.03 -5.17 25.55
C ALA A 398 20.41 -4.49 25.58
N LEU A 399 21.48 -5.27 25.59
CA LEU A 399 22.85 -4.74 25.61
C LEU A 399 23.15 -3.91 24.36
N SER A 400 22.73 -4.38 23.18
CA SER A 400 22.96 -3.69 21.89
C SER A 400 22.18 -2.37 21.71
N ARG A 401 21.33 -1.99 22.67
CA ARG A 401 20.67 -0.68 22.66
C ARG A 401 21.61 0.44 23.12
N CYS A 402 22.61 0.13 23.93
CA CYS A 402 23.56 1.12 24.43
C CYS A 402 24.66 1.43 23.39
N THR A 403 25.16 2.66 23.37
CA THR A 403 26.29 3.08 22.51
C THR A 403 27.65 2.67 23.07
N THR A 404 27.76 2.56 24.39
CA THR A 404 29.01 2.25 25.13
C THR A 404 28.75 1.27 26.27
N LEU A 405 29.79 0.56 26.71
CA LEU A 405 29.70 -0.33 27.87
C LEU A 405 29.46 0.45 29.18
N ASP A 406 30.11 1.61 29.35
CA ASP A 406 29.97 2.46 30.54
C ASP A 406 28.57 3.03 30.74
N GLY A 407 27.81 3.17 29.65
CA GLY A 407 26.40 3.57 29.70
C GLY A 407 25.46 2.50 30.26
N ILE A 408 25.93 1.27 30.48
CA ILE A 408 25.11 0.15 30.94
C ILE A 408 25.18 -0.01 32.45
N ILE A 409 24.02 -0.25 33.05
CA ILE A 409 23.89 -0.70 34.43
C ILE A 409 22.99 -1.93 34.46
N LEU A 410 23.40 -2.96 35.21
CA LEU A 410 22.64 -4.20 35.33
C LEU A 410 21.98 -4.28 36.72
N TYR A 411 20.66 -4.46 36.77
CA TYR A 411 19.93 -4.76 38.02
C TYR A 411 20.03 -6.22 38.43
N SER A 412 20.43 -7.08 37.50
CA SER A 412 20.56 -8.53 37.66
C SER A 412 21.90 -8.98 37.10
N GLN A 413 22.59 -9.89 37.78
CA GLN A 413 23.81 -10.48 37.24
C GLN A 413 23.50 -11.32 35.99
N LEU A 414 24.35 -11.20 34.98
CA LEU A 414 24.32 -12.03 33.79
C LEU A 414 25.07 -13.33 34.07
N THR A 415 24.38 -14.45 33.92
CA THR A 415 24.96 -15.79 33.99
C THR A 415 25.15 -16.34 32.57
N SER A 416 26.01 -17.35 32.41
CA SER A 416 26.15 -18.04 31.12
C SER A 416 24.84 -18.63 30.61
N GLN A 417 23.90 -18.97 31.51
CA GLN A 417 22.56 -19.47 31.15
C GLN A 417 21.62 -18.37 30.64
N SER A 418 21.79 -17.13 31.12
CA SER A 418 21.00 -15.98 30.67
C SER A 418 21.36 -15.52 29.26
N ILE A 419 22.57 -15.86 28.79
CA ILE A 419 23.03 -15.57 27.44
C ILE A 419 22.84 -16.83 26.60
N SER A 420 21.70 -16.92 25.93
CA SER A 420 21.42 -17.99 24.98
C SER A 420 21.09 -17.41 23.61
N THR A 421 21.65 -18.05 22.60
CA THR A 421 21.31 -17.84 21.19
C THR A 421 20.66 -19.11 20.69
N ASP A 422 19.61 -18.97 19.88
CA ASP A 422 18.93 -20.12 19.29
C ASP A 422 19.89 -20.91 18.36
N PRO A 423 20.02 -22.23 18.53
CA PRO A 423 20.93 -23.04 17.74
C PRO A 423 20.59 -23.02 16.24
N TYR A 424 19.31 -22.90 15.88
CA TYR A 424 18.90 -22.82 14.47
C TYR A 424 19.35 -21.51 13.82
N ALA A 425 19.36 -20.40 14.57
CA ALA A 425 19.90 -19.13 14.07
C ALA A 425 21.42 -19.23 13.80
N ILE A 426 22.17 -19.92 14.67
CA ILE A 426 23.60 -20.17 14.49
C ILE A 426 23.86 -21.10 13.29
N GLU A 427 23.03 -22.11 13.08
CA GLU A 427 23.14 -22.99 11.92
C GLU A 427 22.86 -22.21 10.62
N PHE A 428 21.82 -21.39 10.62
CA PHE A 428 21.45 -20.59 9.47
C PHE A 428 22.53 -19.55 9.11
N SER A 429 23.19 -18.94 10.09
CA SER A 429 24.26 -17.95 9.82
C SER A 429 25.49 -18.56 9.13
N LYS A 430 25.70 -19.87 9.23
CA LYS A 430 26.79 -20.56 8.52
C LYS A 430 26.57 -20.65 7.01
N ARG A 431 25.39 -20.25 6.51
CA ARG A 431 25.08 -20.18 5.07
C ARG A 431 25.60 -18.90 4.41
N GLU A 432 26.26 -18.00 5.15
CA GLU A 432 26.92 -16.82 4.57
C GLU A 432 27.88 -17.22 3.45
N GLN A 433 27.75 -16.57 2.30
CA GLN A 433 28.61 -16.80 1.15
C GLN A 433 29.73 -15.76 1.05
N PRO A 434 30.90 -16.11 0.48
CA PRO A 434 31.94 -15.14 0.20
C PRO A 434 31.47 -14.04 -0.75
N ILE A 435 32.02 -12.83 -0.57
CA ILE A 435 31.70 -11.65 -1.41
C ILE A 435 31.97 -11.91 -2.90
N SER A 436 33.00 -12.69 -3.24
CA SER A 436 33.32 -13.06 -4.62
C SER A 436 32.19 -13.86 -5.29
N THR A 437 31.53 -14.75 -4.55
CA THR A 437 30.40 -15.54 -5.06
C THR A 437 29.23 -14.65 -5.43
N LEU A 438 28.98 -13.60 -4.62
CA LEU A 438 27.91 -12.64 -4.86
C LEU A 438 28.14 -11.79 -6.12
N HIS A 439 29.40 -11.42 -6.39
CA HIS A 439 29.75 -10.74 -7.65
C HIS A 439 29.51 -11.65 -8.86
N ASN A 440 29.93 -12.91 -8.80
CA ASN A 440 29.70 -13.88 -9.87
C ASN A 440 28.19 -14.08 -10.14
N ILE A 441 27.39 -14.18 -9.06
CA ILE A 441 25.93 -14.28 -9.19
C ILE A 441 25.37 -13.05 -9.89
N LEU A 442 25.79 -11.84 -9.52
CA LEU A 442 25.34 -10.61 -10.16
C LEU A 442 25.71 -10.60 -11.66
N GLU A 443 26.94 -10.98 -12.00
CA GLU A 443 27.42 -11.05 -13.39
C GLU A 443 26.64 -12.08 -14.23
N GLU A 444 26.26 -13.21 -13.65
CA GLU A 444 25.51 -14.26 -14.33
C GLU A 444 24.00 -13.95 -14.45
N GLU A 445 23.42 -13.38 -13.39
CA GLU A 445 21.96 -13.19 -13.28
C GLU A 445 21.48 -11.85 -13.85
N LYS A 446 22.31 -10.80 -13.82
CA LYS A 446 21.93 -9.48 -14.38
C LYS A 446 21.56 -9.57 -15.86
N PRO A 447 22.35 -10.22 -16.76
CA PRO A 447 21.97 -10.36 -18.16
C PRO A 447 20.67 -11.16 -18.36
N ARG A 448 20.45 -12.20 -17.55
CA ARG A 448 19.22 -13.02 -17.58
C ARG A 448 18.00 -12.20 -17.18
N PHE A 449 18.10 -11.44 -16.09
CA PHE A 449 17.04 -10.55 -15.63
C PHE A 449 16.70 -9.48 -16.68
N CYS A 450 17.71 -8.83 -17.26
CA CYS A 450 17.52 -7.86 -18.33
C CYS A 450 16.83 -8.48 -19.55
N ALA A 451 17.22 -9.71 -19.91
CA ALA A 451 16.59 -10.45 -21.01
C ALA A 451 15.13 -10.80 -20.72
N GLU A 452 14.81 -11.27 -19.51
CA GLU A 452 13.45 -11.59 -19.08
C GLU A 452 12.55 -10.34 -19.09
N GLN A 453 13.04 -9.22 -18.58
CA GLN A 453 12.32 -7.94 -18.60
C GLN A 453 12.01 -7.48 -20.02
N LEU A 454 13.00 -7.56 -20.92
CA LEU A 454 12.80 -7.27 -22.34
C LEU A 454 11.75 -8.20 -22.97
N LEU A 455 11.81 -9.50 -22.71
CA LEU A 455 10.84 -10.48 -23.22
C LEU A 455 9.43 -10.25 -22.69
N ARG A 456 9.28 -9.80 -21.43
CA ARG A 456 8.00 -9.48 -20.80
C ARG A 456 7.30 -8.29 -21.46
N ASN A 457 8.05 -7.37 -22.07
CA ASN A 457 7.49 -6.25 -22.83
C ASN A 457 6.69 -6.70 -24.06
N PHE A 458 6.96 -7.91 -24.57
CA PHE A 458 6.27 -8.50 -25.71
C PHE A 458 5.31 -9.65 -25.31
N GLU A 459 4.87 -9.72 -24.05
CA GLU A 459 3.86 -10.69 -23.63
C GLU A 459 2.43 -10.17 -23.85
N TRP A 460 1.72 -10.76 -24.82
CA TRP A 460 0.38 -10.29 -25.23
C TRP A 460 -0.81 -10.95 -24.51
N SER A 461 -0.56 -11.99 -23.72
CA SER A 461 -1.59 -12.75 -22.98
C SER A 461 -2.53 -11.87 -22.13
N PRO A 462 -2.05 -10.84 -21.40
CA PRO A 462 -2.93 -9.94 -20.64
C PRO A 462 -3.94 -9.18 -21.52
N TYR A 463 -3.52 -8.71 -22.69
CA TYR A 463 -4.36 -7.90 -23.58
C TYR A 463 -5.42 -8.75 -24.29
N ILE A 464 -5.10 -10.01 -24.62
CA ILE A 464 -6.11 -10.97 -25.10
C ILE A 464 -7.23 -11.14 -24.06
N ARG A 465 -6.87 -11.31 -22.77
CA ARG A 465 -7.85 -11.39 -21.68
C ARG A 465 -8.68 -10.11 -21.54
N CYS A 466 -8.07 -8.94 -21.78
CA CYS A 466 -8.79 -7.67 -21.79
C CYS A 466 -9.86 -7.63 -22.89
N ILE A 467 -9.53 -8.05 -24.11
CA ILE A 467 -10.51 -8.11 -25.21
C ILE A 467 -11.58 -9.20 -24.96
N GLN A 468 -11.24 -10.32 -24.35
CA GLN A 468 -12.23 -11.32 -23.93
C GLN A 468 -13.21 -10.74 -22.89
N THR A 469 -12.68 -9.98 -21.93
CA THR A 469 -13.50 -9.24 -20.96
C THR A 469 -14.39 -8.23 -21.66
N PHE A 470 -13.90 -7.55 -22.69
CA PHE A 470 -14.71 -6.64 -23.52
C PHE A 470 -15.90 -7.39 -24.14
N ARG A 471 -15.67 -8.58 -24.71
CA ARG A 471 -16.71 -9.43 -25.29
C ARG A 471 -17.75 -9.88 -24.27
N GLU A 472 -17.33 -10.25 -23.06
CA GLU A 472 -18.24 -10.63 -21.97
C GLU A 472 -19.15 -9.47 -21.58
N ILE A 473 -18.60 -8.26 -21.44
CA ILE A 473 -19.35 -7.06 -21.09
C ILE A 473 -20.35 -6.70 -22.21
N ALA A 474 -19.92 -6.79 -23.47
CA ALA A 474 -20.77 -6.54 -24.63
C ALA A 474 -21.89 -7.59 -24.82
N SER A 475 -21.79 -8.74 -24.16
CA SER A 475 -22.79 -9.81 -24.23
C SER A 475 -24.03 -9.54 -23.37
N ASP A 476 -24.05 -8.47 -22.56
CA ASP A 476 -25.23 -8.06 -21.79
C ASP A 476 -26.42 -7.73 -22.71
N LYS A 477 -27.62 -8.18 -22.33
CA LYS A 477 -28.87 -8.03 -23.10
C LYS A 477 -29.35 -6.58 -23.21
N LYS A 478 -28.79 -5.64 -22.43
CA LYS A 478 -29.25 -4.25 -22.34
C LYS A 478 -28.54 -3.26 -23.27
N ILE A 479 -27.62 -3.72 -24.12
CA ILE A 479 -26.78 -2.85 -24.97
C ILE A 479 -27.41 -2.73 -26.39
N PRO A 480 -27.59 -1.51 -26.93
CA PRO A 480 -28.10 -1.30 -28.29
C PRO A 480 -27.10 -1.76 -29.36
N GLU A 481 -27.58 -2.10 -30.57
CA GLU A 481 -26.74 -2.46 -31.74
C GLU A 481 -25.71 -3.58 -31.46
N LYS A 482 -26.13 -4.58 -30.68
CA LYS A 482 -25.26 -5.64 -30.18
C LYS A 482 -24.50 -6.41 -31.27
N GLU A 483 -25.11 -6.63 -32.44
CA GLU A 483 -24.45 -7.35 -33.55
C GLU A 483 -23.25 -6.58 -34.10
N GLU A 484 -23.37 -5.27 -34.30
CA GLU A 484 -22.26 -4.42 -34.77
C GLU A 484 -21.10 -4.41 -33.76
N ILE A 485 -21.43 -4.30 -32.47
CA ILE A 485 -20.44 -4.34 -31.38
C ILE A 485 -19.70 -5.68 -31.36
N LEU A 486 -20.42 -6.80 -31.48
CA LEU A 486 -19.81 -8.13 -31.47
C LEU A 486 -18.93 -8.37 -32.70
N THR A 487 -19.29 -7.81 -33.86
CA THR A 487 -18.47 -7.86 -35.07
C THR A 487 -17.17 -7.06 -34.89
N LEU A 488 -17.25 -5.84 -34.35
CA LEU A 488 -16.07 -5.02 -34.02
C LEU A 488 -15.14 -5.75 -33.04
N ILE A 489 -15.68 -6.27 -31.94
CA ILE A 489 -14.91 -7.00 -30.93
C ILE A 489 -14.25 -8.25 -31.52
N SER A 490 -14.94 -8.96 -32.41
CA SER A 490 -14.39 -10.15 -33.06
C SER A 490 -13.23 -9.79 -33.98
N SER A 491 -13.35 -8.70 -34.75
CA SER A 491 -12.26 -8.19 -35.60
C SER A 491 -11.05 -7.76 -34.76
N ILE A 492 -11.26 -7.02 -33.67
CA ILE A 492 -10.19 -6.62 -32.75
C ILE A 492 -9.53 -7.86 -32.10
N TYR A 493 -10.33 -8.83 -31.67
CA TYR A 493 -9.82 -10.05 -31.06
C TYR A 493 -8.94 -10.86 -32.04
N GLU A 494 -9.35 -10.96 -33.29
CA GLU A 494 -8.57 -11.61 -34.35
C GLU A 494 -7.22 -10.90 -34.56
N GLU A 495 -7.22 -9.57 -34.62
CA GLU A 495 -5.98 -8.79 -34.77
C GLU A 495 -5.07 -8.94 -33.55
N VAL A 496 -5.58 -8.78 -32.33
CA VAL A 496 -4.78 -8.96 -31.09
C VAL A 496 -4.24 -10.39 -30.99
N SER A 497 -5.02 -11.39 -31.42
CA SER A 497 -4.54 -12.78 -31.49
C SER A 497 -3.44 -12.96 -32.53
N ASN A 498 -3.53 -12.29 -33.69
CA ASN A 498 -2.49 -12.30 -34.71
C ASN A 498 -1.20 -11.63 -34.20
N GLN A 499 -1.31 -10.43 -33.61
CA GLN A 499 -0.19 -9.73 -32.97
C GLN A 499 0.47 -10.58 -31.89
N SER A 500 -0.32 -11.29 -31.07
CA SER A 500 0.21 -12.22 -30.07
C SER A 500 1.00 -13.38 -30.68
N LYS A 501 0.62 -13.90 -31.85
CA LYS A 501 1.38 -14.96 -32.54
C LYS A 501 2.70 -14.42 -33.07
N ILE A 502 2.68 -13.23 -33.67
CA ILE A 502 3.88 -12.55 -34.17
C ILE A 502 4.83 -12.25 -33.01
N ALA A 503 4.31 -11.70 -31.91
CA ALA A 503 5.08 -11.43 -30.70
C ALA A 503 5.66 -12.70 -30.08
N ALA A 504 4.93 -13.82 -30.09
CA ALA A 504 5.47 -15.11 -29.63
C ALA A 504 6.66 -15.59 -30.47
N ASN A 505 6.60 -15.43 -31.79
CA ASN A 505 7.73 -15.73 -32.67
C ASN A 505 8.90 -14.77 -32.46
N PHE A 506 8.62 -13.48 -32.32
CA PHE A 506 9.61 -12.45 -32.01
C PHE A 506 10.31 -12.71 -30.67
N ARG A 507 9.57 -13.12 -29.64
CA ARG A 507 10.15 -13.53 -28.34
C ARG A 507 11.11 -14.71 -28.49
N LYS A 508 10.81 -15.70 -29.34
CA LYS A 508 11.74 -16.82 -29.62
C LYS A 508 13.02 -16.33 -30.30
N GLU A 509 12.90 -15.38 -31.22
CA GLU A 509 14.05 -14.77 -31.87
C GLU A 509 14.90 -13.94 -30.88
N LEU A 510 14.26 -13.13 -30.04
CA LEU A 510 14.94 -12.40 -28.96
C LEU A 510 15.64 -13.36 -28.00
N GLN A 511 15.00 -14.46 -27.61
CA GLN A 511 15.62 -15.50 -26.79
C GLN A 511 16.87 -16.08 -27.45
N GLN A 512 16.90 -16.25 -28.77
CA GLN A 512 18.11 -16.71 -29.46
C GLN A 512 19.23 -15.67 -29.39
N ILE A 513 18.92 -14.39 -29.62
CA ILE A 513 19.90 -13.30 -29.53
C ILE A 513 20.45 -13.17 -28.10
N LEU A 514 19.58 -13.33 -27.10
CA LEU A 514 19.90 -13.15 -25.67
C LEU A 514 20.44 -14.42 -24.99
N SER A 515 20.50 -15.56 -25.70
CA SER A 515 20.98 -16.84 -25.15
C SER A 515 22.49 -16.89 -24.91
N VAL A 516 23.24 -15.95 -25.50
CA VAL A 516 24.69 -15.85 -25.34
C VAL A 516 25.06 -14.92 -24.18
N GLN A 517 26.18 -15.17 -23.51
CA GLN A 517 26.66 -14.36 -22.38
C GLN A 517 26.88 -12.87 -22.73
N SER A 518 27.21 -12.57 -23.99
CA SER A 518 27.40 -11.20 -24.47
C SER A 518 26.61 -11.02 -25.77
N PRO A 519 25.34 -10.62 -25.69
CA PRO A 519 24.52 -10.40 -26.87
C PRO A 519 25.06 -9.22 -27.67
N ASP A 520 24.97 -9.33 -29.00
CA ASP A 520 25.25 -8.21 -29.91
C ASP A 520 24.17 -7.14 -29.73
N ILE A 521 24.50 -6.10 -28.96
CA ILE A 521 23.58 -5.02 -28.59
C ILE A 521 23.09 -4.25 -29.82
N ASN A 522 23.95 -4.03 -30.82
CA ASN A 522 23.56 -3.29 -32.02
C ASN A 522 22.52 -4.08 -32.82
N ARG A 523 22.73 -5.40 -32.95
CA ARG A 523 21.75 -6.28 -33.59
C ARG A 523 20.45 -6.37 -32.79
N LEU A 524 20.54 -6.44 -31.46
CA LEU A 524 19.38 -6.45 -30.57
C LEU A 524 18.55 -5.17 -30.73
N GLU A 525 19.21 -4.02 -30.68
CA GLU A 525 18.61 -2.69 -30.85
C GLU A 525 17.91 -2.57 -32.20
N GLU A 526 18.59 -2.84 -33.31
CA GLU A 526 17.99 -2.76 -34.65
C GLU A 526 16.74 -3.65 -34.75
N ARG A 527 16.80 -4.85 -34.16
CA ARG A 527 15.72 -5.82 -34.23
C ARG A 527 14.52 -5.43 -33.36
N VAL A 528 14.78 -4.91 -32.16
CA VAL A 528 13.76 -4.36 -31.25
C VAL A 528 13.11 -3.12 -31.86
N GLN A 529 13.88 -2.19 -32.42
CA GLN A 529 13.36 -0.98 -33.04
C GLN A 529 12.41 -1.29 -34.21
N LYS A 530 12.78 -2.23 -35.10
CA LYS A 530 11.91 -2.69 -36.19
C LYS A 530 10.61 -3.30 -35.69
N ALA A 531 10.68 -4.09 -34.61
CA ALA A 531 9.50 -4.70 -34.02
C ALA A 531 8.58 -3.65 -33.37
N ILE A 532 9.15 -2.67 -32.66
CA ILE A 532 8.38 -1.58 -32.04
C ILE A 532 7.68 -0.75 -33.11
N LEU A 533 8.35 -0.36 -34.19
CA LEU A 533 7.72 0.35 -35.31
C LEU A 533 6.51 -0.42 -35.89
N TYR A 534 6.62 -1.74 -35.97
CA TYR A 534 5.53 -2.61 -36.42
C TYR A 534 4.37 -2.67 -35.41
N PHE A 535 4.66 -3.07 -34.16
CA PHE A 535 3.64 -3.24 -33.13
C PHE A 535 2.96 -1.92 -32.75
N HIS A 536 3.72 -0.83 -32.63
CA HIS A 536 3.22 0.51 -32.31
C HIS A 536 2.23 1.02 -33.36
N ARG A 537 2.55 0.84 -34.65
CA ARG A 537 1.66 1.22 -35.75
C ARG A 537 0.39 0.37 -35.80
N ASP A 538 0.53 -0.95 -35.80
CA ASP A 538 -0.61 -1.86 -35.97
C ASP A 538 -1.55 -1.81 -34.76
N LEU A 539 -1.02 -1.72 -33.54
CA LEU A 539 -1.82 -1.55 -32.33
C LEU A 539 -2.66 -0.27 -32.38
N GLN A 540 -2.10 0.84 -32.88
CA GLN A 540 -2.86 2.07 -33.03
C GLN A 540 -3.95 1.95 -34.08
N ILE A 541 -3.59 1.56 -35.30
CA ILE A 541 -4.50 1.59 -36.45
C ILE A 541 -5.63 0.57 -36.32
N LYS A 542 -5.30 -0.64 -35.86
CA LYS A 542 -6.22 -1.78 -35.96
C LYS A 542 -6.93 -2.10 -34.64
N VAL A 543 -6.46 -1.56 -33.52
CA VAL A 543 -7.01 -1.89 -32.19
C VAL A 543 -7.45 -0.62 -31.45
N ILE A 544 -6.54 0.34 -31.21
CA ILE A 544 -6.83 1.52 -30.39
C ILE A 544 -7.81 2.46 -31.09
N LEU A 545 -7.54 2.88 -32.33
CA LEU A 545 -8.40 3.81 -33.06
C LEU A 545 -9.85 3.30 -33.23
N PRO A 546 -10.09 2.02 -33.62
CA PRO A 546 -11.45 1.48 -33.69
C PRO A 546 -12.20 1.51 -32.35
N ILE A 547 -11.50 1.25 -31.24
CA ILE A 547 -12.10 1.34 -29.89
C ILE A 547 -12.38 2.80 -29.53
N GLU A 548 -11.50 3.73 -29.87
CA GLU A 548 -11.68 5.16 -29.61
C GLU A 548 -12.88 5.73 -30.40
N GLU A 549 -13.00 5.38 -31.68
CA GLU A 549 -14.15 5.74 -32.52
C GLU A 549 -15.47 5.18 -31.96
N HIS A 550 -15.45 3.92 -31.53
CA HIS A 550 -16.59 3.28 -30.87
C HIS A 550 -16.98 4.00 -29.57
N LEU A 551 -16.01 4.35 -28.72
CA LEU A 551 -16.26 5.12 -27.50
C LEU A 551 -16.89 6.50 -27.80
N ARG A 552 -16.41 7.20 -28.84
CA ARG A 552 -16.99 8.48 -29.29
C ARG A 552 -18.43 8.34 -29.76
N ALA A 553 -18.74 7.29 -30.53
CA ALA A 553 -20.09 7.01 -31.01
C ALA A 553 -21.08 6.68 -29.87
N TYR A 554 -20.61 6.05 -28.79
CA TYR A 554 -21.45 5.60 -27.68
C TYR A 554 -21.50 6.54 -26.48
N GLN A 555 -20.64 7.56 -26.39
CA GLN A 555 -20.64 8.54 -25.29
C GLN A 555 -21.98 9.28 -25.12
N LYS A 556 -22.73 9.50 -26.21
CA LYS A 556 -24.01 10.25 -26.20
C LYS A 556 -25.26 9.34 -26.16
N LYS A 557 -25.10 8.02 -26.23
CA LYS A 557 -26.24 7.08 -26.24
C LYS A 557 -26.80 6.88 -24.82
N SER A 558 -28.12 6.65 -24.71
CA SER A 558 -28.76 6.43 -23.40
C SER A 558 -28.47 5.02 -22.86
N LYS A 559 -28.47 4.83 -21.53
CA LYS A 559 -28.32 3.54 -20.85
C LYS A 559 -26.99 2.77 -21.06
N VAL A 560 -25.95 3.40 -21.64
CA VAL A 560 -24.63 2.76 -21.87
C VAL A 560 -23.51 3.26 -20.94
N LYS A 561 -23.80 4.10 -19.94
CA LYS A 561 -22.77 4.73 -19.08
C LYS A 561 -21.83 3.73 -18.39
N ALA A 562 -22.37 2.63 -17.83
CA ALA A 562 -21.56 1.60 -17.19
C ALA A 562 -20.74 0.78 -18.19
N TYR A 563 -21.26 0.57 -19.40
CA TYR A 563 -20.55 -0.08 -20.50
C TYR A 563 -19.39 0.79 -20.97
N VAL A 564 -19.65 2.05 -21.33
CA VAL A 564 -18.65 3.02 -21.79
C VAL A 564 -17.54 3.18 -20.77
N LYS A 565 -17.86 3.22 -19.46
CA LYS A 565 -16.84 3.26 -18.40
C LYS A 565 -15.87 2.07 -18.50
N LYS A 566 -16.39 0.84 -18.57
CA LYS A 566 -15.53 -0.36 -18.66
C LYS A 566 -14.74 -0.43 -19.96
N VAL A 567 -15.33 -0.04 -21.09
CA VAL A 567 -14.62 -0.01 -22.37
C VAL A 567 -13.51 1.06 -22.35
N SER A 568 -13.72 2.17 -21.65
CA SER A 568 -12.69 3.19 -21.43
C SER A 568 -11.53 2.66 -20.57
N GLU A 569 -11.79 1.83 -19.57
CA GLU A 569 -10.75 1.15 -18.77
C GLU A 569 -9.90 0.21 -19.67
N ILE A 570 -10.55 -0.52 -20.58
CA ILE A 570 -9.87 -1.40 -21.56
C ILE A 570 -9.04 -0.56 -22.55
N HIS A 571 -9.60 0.53 -23.05
CA HIS A 571 -8.88 1.46 -23.93
C HIS A 571 -7.63 2.03 -23.24
N SER A 572 -7.75 2.48 -21.98
CA SER A 572 -6.61 2.94 -21.18
C SER A 572 -5.52 1.86 -21.09
N THR A 573 -5.92 0.61 -20.80
CA THR A 573 -4.98 -0.52 -20.74
C THR A 573 -4.21 -0.75 -22.05
N LEU A 574 -4.85 -0.53 -23.21
CA LEU A 574 -4.20 -0.66 -24.51
C LEU A 574 -3.29 0.53 -24.85
N ILE A 575 -3.65 1.74 -24.42
CA ILE A 575 -2.78 2.92 -24.51
C ILE A 575 -1.51 2.70 -23.68
N LYS A 576 -1.61 2.07 -22.50
CA LYS A 576 -0.41 1.72 -21.72
C LYS A 576 0.51 0.74 -22.42
N LEU A 577 -0.05 -0.26 -23.12
CA LEU A 577 0.76 -1.15 -23.93
C LEU A 577 1.54 -0.33 -24.97
N LEU A 578 0.88 0.65 -25.59
CA LEU A 578 1.54 1.55 -26.54
C LEU A 578 2.67 2.34 -25.88
N GLU A 579 2.42 2.95 -24.72
CA GLU A 579 3.42 3.68 -23.91
C GLU A 579 4.59 2.81 -23.49
N LYS A 580 4.31 1.58 -23.07
CA LYS A 580 5.34 0.60 -22.72
C LYS A 580 6.22 0.23 -23.91
N LEU A 581 5.66 0.18 -25.12
CA LEU A 581 6.44 -0.03 -26.35
C LEU A 581 7.27 1.21 -26.74
N GLU A 582 6.89 2.41 -26.30
CA GLU A 582 7.63 3.66 -26.53
C GLU A 582 8.89 3.77 -25.65
N HIS A 583 8.96 3.01 -24.55
CA HIS A 583 10.06 3.04 -23.58
C HIS A 583 10.57 1.63 -23.27
N ILE A 584 11.37 1.05 -24.17
CA ILE A 584 11.97 -0.28 -23.99
C ILE A 584 13.48 -0.16 -23.75
N GLY A 585 13.92 -0.72 -22.62
CA GLY A 585 15.34 -0.83 -22.27
C GLY A 585 15.85 -2.27 -22.18
N TYR A 586 17.17 -2.40 -22.17
CA TYR A 586 17.91 -3.62 -21.85
C TYR A 586 19.08 -3.26 -20.91
N GLY A 587 18.92 -3.56 -19.62
CA GLY A 587 19.84 -3.08 -18.59
C GLY A 587 19.87 -1.55 -18.56
N ASP A 588 21.06 -0.99 -18.67
CA ASP A 588 21.29 0.46 -18.65
C ASP A 588 21.12 1.13 -20.04
N ILE A 589 20.73 0.35 -21.06
CA ILE A 589 20.63 0.79 -22.46
C ILE A 589 19.16 1.01 -22.83
N ASN A 590 18.81 2.19 -23.33
CA ASN A 590 17.48 2.47 -23.88
C ASN A 590 17.46 2.15 -25.39
N LEU A 591 16.73 1.11 -25.78
CA LEU A 591 16.66 0.61 -27.17
C LEU A 591 15.73 1.44 -28.06
N THR A 592 14.94 2.35 -27.47
CA THR A 592 13.93 3.16 -28.15
C THR A 592 14.30 4.63 -28.31
N ASN A 593 15.44 5.06 -27.77
CA ASN A 593 15.78 6.48 -27.66
C ASN A 593 15.85 7.20 -29.02
N ASP A 594 16.25 6.49 -30.07
CA ASP A 594 16.41 7.04 -31.43
C ASP A 594 15.14 6.95 -32.31
N LEU A 595 14.05 6.40 -31.78
CA LEU A 595 12.80 6.24 -32.53
C LEU A 595 11.88 7.46 -32.39
N ILE A 596 11.41 7.97 -33.53
CA ILE A 596 10.33 8.97 -33.57
C ILE A 596 9.01 8.23 -33.74
N LEU A 597 8.32 7.98 -32.63
CA LEU A 597 7.01 7.33 -32.60
C LEU A 597 5.90 8.40 -32.59
N LYS A 598 5.04 8.37 -33.62
CA LYS A 598 3.89 9.31 -33.72
C LYS A 598 2.64 8.64 -33.19
N ARG A 599 1.98 9.30 -32.23
CA ARG A 599 0.62 8.92 -31.82
C ARG A 599 -0.39 9.40 -32.87
N LEU A 600 -1.14 8.47 -33.43
CA LEU A 600 -2.24 8.73 -34.33
C LEU A 600 -3.45 9.15 -33.50
N SER A 601 -4.12 10.21 -33.94
CA SER A 601 -5.44 10.57 -33.42
C SER A 601 -6.48 10.24 -34.48
N PRO A 602 -7.72 9.91 -34.09
CA PRO A 602 -8.78 9.72 -35.06
C PRO A 602 -8.91 11.01 -35.87
N THR A 603 -8.98 10.87 -37.19
CA THR A 603 -9.22 11.98 -38.10
C THR A 603 -10.38 12.81 -37.56
N PRO A 604 -10.26 14.15 -37.45
CA PRO A 604 -11.42 14.97 -37.17
C PRO A 604 -12.44 14.62 -38.24
N VAL A 605 -13.56 14.01 -37.84
CA VAL A 605 -14.70 13.89 -38.73
C VAL A 605 -14.96 15.30 -39.18
N SER A 606 -14.72 15.56 -40.47
CA SER A 606 -15.15 16.79 -41.09
C SER A 606 -16.62 16.91 -40.73
N ALA A 607 -16.93 17.96 -39.97
CA ALA A 607 -18.30 18.28 -39.69
C ALA A 607 -18.93 18.58 -41.05
N GLU A 608 -19.52 17.56 -41.68
CA GLU A 608 -20.73 17.80 -42.44
C GLU A 608 -21.61 18.64 -41.51
N LYS A 609 -21.93 19.83 -42.00
CA LYS A 609 -22.80 20.78 -41.34
C LYS A 609 -24.19 20.15 -41.19
N GLU A 610 -24.35 19.25 -40.23
CA GLU A 610 -25.61 19.18 -39.52
C GLU A 610 -25.61 20.35 -38.55
N GLU A 611 -26.48 21.31 -38.83
CA GLU A 611 -26.74 22.46 -37.98
C GLU A 611 -26.87 22.02 -36.52
N THR A 612 -25.83 22.33 -35.74
CA THR A 612 -25.86 22.20 -34.31
C THR A 612 -26.83 23.25 -33.77
N LYS A 613 -28.10 22.86 -33.59
CA LYS A 613 -28.98 23.59 -32.66
C LYS A 613 -28.28 23.60 -31.30
N SER A 614 -27.86 24.79 -30.89
CA SER A 614 -27.22 25.10 -29.62
C SER A 614 -27.95 24.42 -28.46
N LYS A 615 -27.22 23.72 -27.58
CA LYS A 615 -27.80 23.28 -26.30
C LYS A 615 -28.30 24.51 -25.52
N PRO A 616 -29.58 24.59 -25.13
CA PRO A 616 -30.10 25.73 -24.38
C PRO A 616 -29.43 25.82 -23.00
N LYS A 617 -29.22 27.04 -22.48
CA LYS A 617 -28.72 27.23 -21.11
C LYS A 617 -29.77 26.70 -20.11
N LYS A 618 -29.32 26.33 -18.91
CA LYS A 618 -30.19 25.82 -17.82
C LYS A 618 -31.34 26.83 -17.58
N GLY A 619 -32.59 26.46 -17.90
CA GLY A 619 -33.76 27.36 -17.88
C GLY A 619 -34.45 27.59 -19.24
N ASP A 620 -33.71 27.56 -20.35
CA ASP A 620 -34.24 27.91 -21.67
C ASP A 620 -35.19 26.83 -22.21
N SER A 621 -34.94 25.55 -21.91
CA SER A 621 -35.83 24.46 -22.32
C SER A 621 -37.20 24.54 -21.66
N GLN A 622 -37.29 24.98 -20.39
CA GLN A 622 -38.57 25.18 -19.71
C GLN A 622 -39.31 26.38 -20.32
N ARG A 623 -38.62 27.49 -20.59
CA ARG A 623 -39.22 28.70 -21.19
C ARG A 623 -39.78 28.48 -22.59
N ILE A 624 -39.14 27.63 -23.40
CA ILE A 624 -39.68 27.24 -24.71
C ILE A 624 -40.98 26.43 -24.54
N THR A 625 -41.07 25.55 -23.53
CA THR A 625 -42.35 24.87 -23.22
C THR A 625 -43.43 25.89 -22.87
N LEU A 626 -43.10 26.91 -22.05
CA LEU A 626 -44.03 27.94 -21.62
C LEU A 626 -44.55 28.79 -22.79
N SER A 627 -43.68 29.19 -23.73
CA SER A 627 -44.09 29.97 -24.92
C SER A 627 -45.11 29.21 -25.77
N LEU A 628 -44.79 27.96 -26.13
CA LEU A 628 -45.65 27.13 -26.96
C LEU A 628 -46.99 26.82 -26.28
N PHE A 629 -47.01 26.70 -24.94
CA PHE A 629 -48.23 26.53 -24.18
C PHE A 629 -49.09 27.80 -24.14
N LYS A 630 -48.47 28.99 -23.99
CA LYS A 630 -49.16 30.29 -24.07
C LYS A 630 -49.68 30.61 -25.47
N GLU A 631 -49.09 30.02 -26.51
CA GLU A 631 -49.57 30.05 -27.91
C GLU A 631 -50.78 29.13 -28.15
N GLY A 632 -51.26 28.40 -27.14
CA GLY A 632 -52.48 27.60 -27.20
C GLY A 632 -52.30 26.14 -27.64
N LYS A 633 -51.05 25.66 -27.77
CA LYS A 633 -50.77 24.25 -28.12
C LYS A 633 -50.99 23.31 -26.92
N SER A 634 -51.52 22.13 -27.19
CA SER A 634 -51.70 21.08 -26.19
C SER A 634 -50.38 20.43 -25.76
N ILE A 635 -50.34 19.83 -24.57
CA ILE A 635 -49.16 19.14 -24.03
C ILE A 635 -48.64 18.06 -25.00
N LYS A 636 -49.54 17.35 -25.70
CA LYS A 636 -49.17 16.31 -26.68
C LYS A 636 -48.53 16.90 -27.94
N GLU A 637 -49.06 18.02 -28.44
CA GLU A 637 -48.50 18.73 -29.59
C GLU A 637 -47.12 19.28 -29.26
N ILE A 638 -46.95 19.89 -28.08
CA ILE A 638 -45.65 20.41 -27.61
C ILE A 638 -44.64 19.26 -27.43
N ALA A 639 -45.07 18.11 -26.90
CA ALA A 639 -44.21 16.93 -26.76
C ALA A 639 -43.72 16.41 -28.12
N SER A 640 -44.62 16.34 -29.11
CA SER A 640 -44.30 15.93 -30.48
C SER A 640 -43.39 16.94 -31.18
N GLU A 641 -43.69 18.24 -31.08
CA GLU A 641 -42.95 19.32 -31.73
C GLU A 641 -41.53 19.48 -31.16
N ARG A 642 -41.34 19.17 -29.88
CA ARG A 642 -40.05 19.29 -29.19
C ARG A 642 -39.28 17.99 -29.07
N SER A 643 -39.81 16.86 -29.56
CA SER A 643 -39.22 15.53 -29.38
C SER A 643 -38.93 15.20 -27.91
N LEU A 644 -39.82 15.61 -27.00
CA LEU A 644 -39.73 15.35 -25.56
C LEU A 644 -40.86 14.42 -25.11
N SER A 645 -40.66 13.68 -24.02
CA SER A 645 -41.77 12.92 -23.43
C SER A 645 -42.84 13.86 -22.89
N THR A 646 -44.11 13.44 -22.95
CA THR A 646 -45.23 14.20 -22.36
C THR A 646 -44.99 14.50 -20.88
N THR A 647 -44.43 13.55 -20.15
CA THR A 647 -44.03 13.71 -18.73
C THR A 647 -42.96 14.77 -18.50
N THR A 648 -42.07 15.03 -19.47
CA THR A 648 -41.06 16.10 -19.36
C THR A 648 -41.71 17.48 -19.57
N ILE A 649 -42.63 17.59 -20.53
CA ILE A 649 -43.42 18.81 -20.78
C ILE A 649 -44.30 19.15 -19.56
N GLU A 650 -45.00 18.15 -19.02
CA GLU A 650 -45.81 18.27 -17.80
C GLU A 650 -44.99 18.78 -16.61
N ASN A 651 -43.78 18.25 -16.43
CA ASN A 651 -42.89 18.69 -15.34
C ASN A 651 -42.40 20.14 -15.52
N HIS A 652 -42.10 20.56 -16.77
CA HIS A 652 -41.72 21.95 -17.05
C HIS A 652 -42.86 22.92 -16.73
N LEU A 653 -44.10 22.59 -17.14
CA LEU A 653 -45.27 23.46 -16.91
C LEU A 653 -45.62 23.58 -15.43
N ALA A 654 -45.52 22.49 -14.66
CA ALA A 654 -45.81 22.52 -13.22
C ALA A 654 -44.87 23.44 -12.43
N GLU A 655 -43.62 23.63 -12.86
CA GLU A 655 -42.66 24.54 -12.20
C GLU A 655 -43.04 26.01 -12.33
N PHE A 656 -43.69 26.39 -13.43
CA PHE A 656 -44.13 27.77 -13.70
C PHE A 656 -45.34 28.21 -12.88
N ILE A 657 -45.95 27.31 -12.10
CA ILE A 657 -46.94 27.69 -11.09
C ILE A 657 -46.26 28.49 -9.97
N LEU A 658 -45.06 28.11 -9.54
CA LEU A 658 -44.32 28.83 -8.47
C LEU A 658 -43.92 30.25 -8.89
N THR A 659 -43.78 30.51 -10.19
CA THR A 659 -43.42 31.83 -10.73
C THR A 659 -44.64 32.67 -11.14
N LYS A 660 -45.88 32.18 -10.92
CA LYS A 660 -47.15 32.79 -11.37
C LYS A 660 -47.29 32.93 -12.89
N ASP A 661 -46.44 32.25 -13.67
CA ASP A 661 -46.48 32.28 -15.13
C ASP A 661 -47.60 31.41 -15.73
N ILE A 662 -48.09 30.43 -14.96
CA ILE A 662 -49.21 29.54 -15.28
C ILE A 662 -50.14 29.44 -14.06
N SER A 663 -51.44 29.67 -14.25
CA SER A 663 -52.43 29.36 -13.21
C SER A 663 -52.66 27.85 -13.10
N VAL A 664 -52.85 27.35 -11.89
CA VAL A 664 -53.12 25.93 -11.64
C VAL A 664 -54.37 25.45 -12.38
N ASP A 665 -55.37 26.32 -12.60
CA ASP A 665 -56.61 26.03 -13.32
C ASP A 665 -56.41 25.64 -14.80
N LEU A 666 -55.26 26.01 -15.38
CA LEU A 666 -54.91 25.65 -16.76
C LEU A 666 -54.39 24.22 -16.88
N LEU A 667 -53.93 23.63 -15.76
CA LEU A 667 -53.35 22.29 -15.71
C LEU A 667 -54.23 21.29 -14.96
N VAL A 668 -55.09 21.78 -14.06
CA VAL A 668 -55.97 20.97 -13.22
C VAL A 668 -57.40 21.49 -13.35
N PRO A 669 -58.37 20.67 -13.81
CA PRO A 669 -59.77 21.07 -13.87
C PRO A 669 -60.31 21.48 -12.49
N GLN A 670 -61.12 22.55 -12.42
CA GLN A 670 -61.63 23.06 -11.14
C GLN A 670 -62.40 22.03 -10.30
N ALA A 671 -63.11 21.10 -10.95
CA ALA A 671 -63.80 20.00 -10.28
C ALA A 671 -62.85 19.09 -9.48
N LYS A 672 -61.57 19.00 -9.89
CA LYS A 672 -60.53 18.24 -9.20
C LYS A 672 -59.77 19.05 -8.15
N LEU A 673 -59.56 20.33 -8.43
CA LEU A 673 -58.72 21.22 -7.62
C LEU A 673 -59.16 21.26 -6.15
N GLY A 674 -60.47 21.43 -5.89
CA GLY A 674 -60.99 21.61 -4.53
C GLY A 674 -60.74 20.43 -3.60
N TYR A 675 -61.00 19.20 -4.04
CA TYR A 675 -60.75 18.03 -3.20
C TYR A 675 -59.25 17.71 -3.10
N MET A 676 -58.47 17.96 -4.16
CA MET A 676 -57.02 17.75 -4.13
C MET A 676 -56.35 18.66 -3.10
N ILE A 677 -56.70 19.95 -3.06
CA ILE A 677 -56.19 20.89 -2.05
C ILE A 677 -56.53 20.39 -0.64
N SER A 678 -57.79 20.01 -0.39
CA SER A 678 -58.24 19.57 0.94
C SER A 678 -57.53 18.31 1.48
N ILE A 679 -57.00 17.46 0.59
CA ILE A 679 -56.26 16.24 0.95
C ILE A 679 -54.78 16.54 1.13
N LEU A 680 -54.21 17.36 0.25
CA LEU A 680 -52.78 17.70 0.28
C LEU A 680 -52.44 18.60 1.49
N GLU A 681 -53.31 19.53 1.87
CA GLU A 681 -53.12 20.40 3.04
C GLU A 681 -53.20 19.67 4.39
N LYS A 682 -53.83 18.49 4.43
CA LYS A 682 -53.89 17.65 5.64
C LYS A 682 -52.58 16.92 5.94
N HIS A 683 -51.62 16.93 5.02
CA HIS A 683 -50.33 16.26 5.14
C HIS A 683 -49.16 17.20 4.74
N PRO A 684 -48.97 18.34 5.43
CA PRO A 684 -48.01 19.36 5.04
C PRO A 684 -46.54 18.90 5.13
N GLU A 685 -46.25 17.91 5.99
CA GLU A 685 -44.93 17.29 6.14
C GLU A 685 -44.51 16.35 4.98
N GLN A 686 -45.44 15.95 4.10
CA GLN A 686 -45.16 15.02 3.01
C GLN A 686 -44.98 15.73 1.67
N ASN A 687 -43.88 15.42 0.97
CA ASN A 687 -43.59 15.93 -0.39
C ASN A 687 -43.52 14.83 -1.46
N SER A 688 -43.85 13.58 -1.09
CA SER A 688 -43.77 12.44 -2.01
C SER A 688 -44.97 12.38 -2.94
N LEU A 689 -44.73 12.45 -4.25
CA LEU A 689 -45.79 12.36 -5.25
C LEU A 689 -46.47 10.96 -5.26
N SER A 690 -45.74 9.90 -4.95
CA SER A 690 -46.30 8.54 -4.89
C SER A 690 -47.24 8.37 -3.70
N PHE A 691 -46.93 9.01 -2.56
CA PHE A 691 -47.78 9.01 -1.37
C PHE A 691 -49.16 9.64 -1.66
N PHE A 692 -49.19 10.83 -2.26
CA PHE A 692 -50.46 11.47 -2.63
C PHE A 692 -51.21 10.74 -3.74
N LYS A 693 -50.50 10.03 -4.63
CA LYS A 693 -51.11 9.24 -5.69
C LYS A 693 -51.91 8.04 -5.16
N GLU A 694 -51.56 7.53 -3.97
CA GLU A 694 -52.30 6.45 -3.29
C GLU A 694 -53.55 6.97 -2.56
N LEU A 695 -53.53 8.21 -2.06
CA LEU A 695 -54.64 8.85 -1.35
C LEU A 695 -55.70 9.46 -2.27
N LEU A 696 -55.32 9.81 -3.50
CA LEU A 696 -56.20 10.47 -4.47
C LEU A 696 -56.85 9.47 -5.44
N PRO A 697 -58.03 9.81 -6.00
CA PRO A 697 -58.68 8.98 -7.02
C PRO A 697 -57.73 8.64 -8.18
N LYS A 698 -57.88 7.44 -8.77
CA LYS A 698 -57.00 6.92 -9.84
C LYS A 698 -56.88 7.87 -11.04
N GLU A 699 -57.91 8.69 -11.27
CA GLU A 699 -58.02 9.71 -12.33
C GLU A 699 -57.12 10.94 -12.14
N CYS A 700 -56.51 11.13 -10.95
CA CYS A 700 -55.60 12.25 -10.68
C CYS A 700 -54.18 11.92 -11.14
N THR A 701 -53.63 12.61 -12.13
CA THR A 701 -52.30 12.35 -12.67
C THR A 701 -51.19 12.87 -11.74
N TYR A 702 -49.98 12.32 -11.87
CA TYR A 702 -48.80 12.83 -11.14
C TYR A 702 -48.51 14.31 -11.43
N MET A 703 -48.85 14.78 -12.64
CA MET A 703 -48.75 16.20 -13.02
C MET A 703 -49.74 17.06 -12.21
N GLU A 704 -51.01 16.67 -12.14
CA GLU A 704 -52.03 17.40 -11.38
C GLU A 704 -51.65 17.50 -9.89
N ILE A 705 -51.10 16.41 -9.31
CA ILE A 705 -50.63 16.40 -7.91
C ILE A 705 -49.48 17.40 -7.72
N LYS A 706 -48.48 17.36 -8.61
CA LYS A 706 -47.33 18.28 -8.56
C LYS A 706 -47.77 19.74 -8.75
N ALA A 707 -48.72 19.98 -9.64
CA ALA A 707 -49.28 21.31 -9.89
C ALA A 707 -49.99 21.88 -8.66
N VAL A 708 -50.82 21.08 -7.98
CA VAL A 708 -51.50 21.49 -6.74
C VAL A 708 -50.51 21.69 -5.59
N LEU A 709 -49.50 20.84 -5.43
CA LEU A 709 -48.44 21.04 -4.42
C LEU A 709 -47.68 22.35 -4.63
N ASN A 710 -47.36 22.69 -5.88
CA ASN A 710 -46.70 23.95 -6.21
C ASN A 710 -47.63 25.15 -5.99
N HIS A 711 -48.94 24.99 -6.23
CA HIS A 711 -49.93 26.03 -5.93
C HIS A 711 -50.07 26.30 -4.43
N ILE A 712 -50.13 25.25 -3.60
CA ILE A 712 -50.16 25.38 -2.13
C ILE A 712 -48.87 26.04 -1.62
N LYS A 713 -47.70 25.64 -2.15
CA LYS A 713 -46.41 26.28 -1.82
C LYS A 713 -46.36 27.75 -2.20
N LEU A 714 -47.02 28.15 -3.29
CA LEU A 714 -47.13 29.55 -3.69
C LEU A 714 -48.07 30.36 -2.79
N GLN A 715 -49.12 29.74 -2.21
CA GLN A 715 -50.02 30.43 -1.29
C GLN A 715 -49.44 30.57 0.12
N ASN A 716 -48.54 29.66 0.52
CA ASN A 716 -47.88 29.67 1.82
C ASN A 716 -46.56 30.47 1.85
N ASN A 717 -46.09 30.97 0.71
CA ASN A 717 -44.93 31.87 0.56
C ASN A 717 -45.41 33.28 0.15
#